data_AF-A0A8T9SYT9-F1
#
_entry.id   AF-A0A8T9SYT9-F1
#
_cell.length_a   1.000
_cell.length_b   1.000
_cell.length_c   1.000
_cell.angle_alpha   90.00
_cell.angle_beta   90.00
_cell.angle_gamma   90.00
#
_symmetry.space_group_name_H-M   'P 1'
#
loop_
_entity.id
_entity.type
_entity.pdbx_description
1 polymer ?
#
loop_
_entity_poly.entity_id
_entity_poly.type
_entity_poly.pdbx_seq_one_letter_code
_entity_poly.pdbx_strand_id
1 'polypeptide(L)'
;MATLLSLTGWHAQAQYTFTDTNLAPYRQNFNTLSGSLTVTSEGSGLASRLNAAPEVYAQANFGTDVAPSPFAPAGVGPNDGTNGAANYYHFGIEGVTVSTDRSFGGVASFGFNGVGYVGIRLKNSSTKTITNLEIQYAMEQWYNSGRQDQAKVAVSYKTGTGLRSLLGATGAGATDWKSLNALDVEAPSTATVLQERDGNAASNRRVRQTTLTGLNLAVGQEIMIRWAYALNDATNGNGLSIDDVVITPQTNIYYSTTTGELNQFSSWNTSANGTGTRPTSFATPNTVYYVRGNSTSSRIRGNKNYPEADTWTVSGVNSKVIVGDPTGAATNLFLDDNDDINATIDLLANATLQVKRPTYSLTLGTLAHTSTVEYMATNAATRVLPGQYGQLKLSNATEKTLVGNILITNALLLGSKLMLGDYTLTLQRDATVSGVSGSNYVVTNGKGTLRQSVVNNDTDVLYPVGASASSYTPIWLKQPTSTTARNEDVFGVRVLDDMYSSYDASGTGTKPVTNQNVKRTWLVDEEVAGNSDVTMTLQWNGADEATGTYGFVRAKSYISHYTGGVFDQAAPASAATGSVAGSYKLSRAGITSFSPFVVSSNPGTVLPVELVAFSAQRTGAAVTAAWATASEKNNDYFTVERSLDGVQFVAVGKIAGAGSSTTRHQYTFVDQEAPATLAYYRLRQTDLDGTTAYSTVVTVGALRSAAGNWAVVPNPGNGLFQLRTPVDVTLLSGEVYNSVGTRVAALPTTGLSSFDLTQQPSGMYVLRLQTSQGPTTVRVVKN
;
A
#
# COMPACT_ATOMS: atom_id res chain seq x y z
N MET A 1 20.44 22.39 -46.65
CA MET A 1 20.48 20.97 -47.07
C MET A 1 21.87 20.44 -46.80
N ALA A 2 22.05 19.66 -45.74
CA ALA A 2 23.25 18.88 -45.48
C ALA A 2 22.77 17.46 -45.17
N THR A 3 22.64 16.68 -46.23
CA THR A 3 22.40 15.25 -46.18
C THR A 3 23.74 14.62 -45.83
N LEU A 4 23.87 14.00 -44.65
CA LEU A 4 25.10 13.27 -44.29
C LEU A 4 24.77 11.93 -43.63
N LEU A 5 24.62 10.93 -44.50
CA LEU A 5 25.18 9.58 -44.47
C LEU A 5 24.24 8.62 -45.20
N SER A 6 24.55 8.37 -46.48
CA SER A 6 24.02 7.20 -47.17
C SER A 6 24.70 5.95 -46.60
N LEU A 7 23.95 5.14 -45.87
CA LEU A 7 24.37 3.80 -45.41
C LEU A 7 23.90 2.75 -46.42
N THR A 8 24.61 2.66 -47.55
CA THR A 8 24.46 1.54 -48.48
C THR A 8 25.46 0.44 -48.12
N GLY A 9 24.94 -0.69 -47.64
CA GLY A 9 25.68 -1.93 -47.44
C GLY A 9 26.04 -2.22 -45.98
N TRP A 10 26.18 -3.51 -45.67
CA TRP A 10 26.67 -4.11 -44.42
C TRP A 10 25.58 -4.51 -43.40
N HIS A 11 25.32 -5.82 -43.39
CA HIS A 11 24.29 -6.56 -42.66
C HIS A 11 24.96 -7.66 -41.82
N ALA A 12 24.68 -7.67 -40.51
CA ALA A 12 24.55 -8.88 -39.67
C ALA A 12 24.28 -8.44 -38.20
N GLN A 13 23.03 -8.07 -37.87
CA GLN A 13 22.66 -7.70 -36.48
C GLN A 13 21.48 -8.52 -35.94
N ALA A 14 21.53 -8.90 -34.67
CA ALA A 14 20.57 -9.83 -34.08
C ALA A 14 19.21 -9.17 -33.86
N GLN A 15 18.21 -10.00 -33.99
CA GLN A 15 16.80 -9.68 -33.94
C GLN A 15 16.14 -10.88 -33.27
N TYR A 16 15.10 -10.63 -32.49
CA TYR A 16 14.29 -11.75 -32.03
C TYR A 16 13.48 -12.29 -33.21
N THR A 17 13.46 -13.60 -33.32
CA THR A 17 12.80 -14.27 -34.44
C THR A 17 11.66 -15.14 -33.92
N PHE A 18 10.44 -14.81 -34.33
CA PHE A 18 9.30 -15.70 -34.15
C PHE A 18 9.41 -16.87 -35.11
N THR A 19 9.47 -18.10 -34.60
CA THR A 19 9.47 -19.35 -35.40
C THR A 19 8.29 -20.22 -34.97
N ASP A 20 7.92 -21.25 -35.73
CA ASP A 20 6.78 -22.11 -35.36
C ASP A 20 6.95 -22.78 -33.98
N THR A 21 8.20 -23.07 -33.60
CA THR A 21 8.57 -23.60 -32.28
C THR A 21 8.77 -22.51 -31.23
N ASN A 22 8.83 -21.24 -31.63
CA ASN A 22 9.06 -20.08 -30.77
C ASN A 22 8.16 -18.88 -31.14
N LEU A 23 6.85 -19.12 -31.17
CA LEU A 23 5.81 -18.07 -31.29
C LEU A 23 5.37 -17.53 -29.92
N ALA A 24 6.15 -17.78 -28.87
CA ALA A 24 5.88 -17.27 -27.53
C ALA A 24 6.09 -15.74 -27.44
N PRO A 25 5.47 -15.07 -26.45
CA PRO A 25 5.72 -13.66 -26.18
C PRO A 25 7.21 -13.38 -26.06
N TYR A 26 7.69 -12.39 -26.81
CA TYR A 26 8.98 -11.78 -26.55
C TYR A 26 8.90 -11.02 -25.23
N ARG A 27 9.88 -11.23 -24.35
CA ARG A 27 9.96 -10.58 -23.04
C ARG A 27 11.33 -9.95 -22.87
N GLN A 28 11.36 -8.69 -22.45
CA GLN A 28 12.58 -7.98 -22.09
C GLN A 28 12.32 -7.10 -20.88
N ASN A 29 12.92 -7.47 -19.77
CA ASN A 29 12.82 -6.77 -18.49
C ASN A 29 14.15 -6.12 -18.09
N PHE A 30 15.19 -6.17 -18.91
CA PHE A 30 16.50 -5.53 -18.68
C PHE A 30 17.23 -5.86 -17.34
N ASN A 31 16.67 -6.66 -16.44
CA ASN A 31 17.24 -7.00 -15.12
C ASN A 31 18.61 -7.68 -15.20
N THR A 32 18.95 -8.24 -16.36
CA THR A 32 20.25 -8.85 -16.63
C THR A 32 21.34 -7.84 -17.01
N LEU A 33 20.99 -6.56 -17.23
CA LEU A 33 21.96 -5.51 -17.52
C LEU A 33 22.83 -5.21 -16.29
N SER A 34 24.14 -5.19 -16.50
CA SER A 34 25.13 -4.94 -15.46
C SER A 34 26.39 -4.29 -16.05
N GLY A 35 27.11 -3.53 -15.21
CA GLY A 35 28.37 -2.89 -15.60
C GLY A 35 28.24 -1.88 -16.74
N SER A 36 29.37 -1.45 -17.31
CA SER A 36 29.37 -0.59 -18.50
C SER A 36 29.19 -1.43 -19.77
N LEU A 37 28.33 -0.96 -20.67
CA LEU A 37 28.03 -1.57 -21.96
C LEU A 37 28.50 -0.65 -23.07
N THR A 38 29.24 -1.14 -24.05
CA THR A 38 29.64 -0.33 -25.21
C THR A 38 28.54 -0.38 -26.26
N VAL A 39 27.98 0.77 -26.65
CA VAL A 39 27.05 0.86 -27.78
C VAL A 39 27.84 1.29 -29.00
N THR A 40 28.19 0.33 -29.86
CA THR A 40 28.89 0.64 -31.11
C THR A 40 27.90 1.12 -32.16
N SER A 41 28.22 2.21 -32.85
CA SER A 41 27.53 2.59 -34.09
C SER A 41 27.61 1.43 -35.11
N GLU A 42 26.55 1.17 -35.88
CA GLU A 42 26.62 0.22 -37.00
C GLU A 42 27.74 0.65 -37.96
N GLY A 43 28.89 -0.05 -37.95
CA GLY A 43 30.00 0.22 -38.86
C GLY A 43 31.42 0.01 -38.34
N SER A 44 31.67 -0.02 -37.02
CA SER A 44 32.99 -0.43 -36.51
C SER A 44 33.03 -1.94 -36.39
N GLY A 45 33.96 -2.62 -37.10
CA GLY A 45 34.14 -4.08 -37.13
C GLY A 45 34.49 -4.76 -35.79
N LEU A 46 34.16 -4.17 -34.64
CA LEU A 46 34.15 -4.80 -33.32
C LEU A 46 32.70 -4.90 -32.85
N ALA A 47 32.10 -6.08 -32.96
CA ALA A 47 30.76 -6.34 -32.48
C ALA A 47 30.79 -6.75 -30.99
N SER A 48 30.35 -5.87 -30.11
CA SER A 48 29.69 -6.28 -28.86
C SER A 48 28.41 -5.45 -28.75
N ARG A 49 27.26 -6.10 -28.93
CA ARG A 49 25.93 -5.51 -28.72
C ARG A 49 25.76 -5.24 -27.21
N LEU A 50 24.60 -4.80 -26.72
CA LEU A 50 24.27 -5.12 -25.33
C LEU A 50 24.45 -6.64 -25.19
N ASN A 51 25.55 -7.10 -24.56
CA ASN A 51 26.00 -8.49 -24.62
C ASN A 51 24.93 -9.47 -24.07
N ALA A 52 23.95 -8.95 -23.32
CA ALA A 52 22.81 -9.67 -22.76
C ALA A 52 21.47 -9.50 -23.53
N ALA A 53 21.34 -8.54 -24.46
CA ALA A 53 20.08 -8.19 -25.15
C ALA A 53 20.30 -7.81 -26.64
N PRO A 54 20.60 -8.79 -27.51
CA PRO A 54 21.04 -8.55 -28.89
C PRO A 54 20.05 -7.81 -29.81
N GLU A 55 18.77 -7.78 -29.45
CA GLU A 55 17.64 -7.25 -30.23
C GLU A 55 17.18 -5.83 -29.84
N VAL A 56 17.83 -5.23 -28.83
CA VAL A 56 17.55 -3.87 -28.34
C VAL A 56 18.49 -2.87 -29.01
N TYR A 57 17.93 -1.75 -29.47
CA TYR A 57 18.60 -0.68 -30.19
C TYR A 57 18.42 0.64 -29.44
N ALA A 58 19.41 1.54 -29.52
CA ALA A 58 19.31 2.90 -29.02
C ALA A 58 19.92 3.89 -30.03
N GLN A 59 19.24 5.00 -30.29
CA GLN A 59 19.68 6.04 -31.22
C GLN A 59 19.01 7.37 -30.87
N ALA A 60 19.69 8.50 -31.04
CA ALA A 60 19.11 9.83 -30.81
C ALA A 60 19.28 10.74 -32.03
N ASN A 61 18.43 11.76 -32.15
CA ASN A 61 18.49 12.80 -33.17
C ASN A 61 18.37 14.19 -32.54
N PHE A 62 19.37 15.06 -32.74
CA PHE A 62 19.42 16.42 -32.17
C PHE A 62 19.29 17.55 -33.22
N GLY A 63 18.82 17.24 -34.43
CA GLY A 63 18.61 18.26 -35.47
C GLY A 63 19.90 18.91 -35.99
N THR A 64 19.80 20.18 -36.43
CA THR A 64 20.92 20.98 -36.97
C THR A 64 21.66 21.80 -35.91
N ASP A 65 21.24 21.72 -34.65
CA ASP A 65 21.93 22.38 -33.55
C ASP A 65 23.29 21.68 -33.35
N VAL A 66 24.33 22.48 -33.49
CA VAL A 66 25.72 22.07 -33.55
C VAL A 66 26.11 21.38 -32.23
N ALA A 67 26.68 20.18 -32.31
CA ALA A 67 27.72 19.79 -31.37
C ALA A 67 29.02 19.55 -32.16
N PRO A 68 30.09 20.32 -31.97
CA PRO A 68 31.41 19.84 -32.30
C PRO A 68 31.81 18.91 -31.15
N SER A 69 31.63 17.59 -31.34
CA SER A 69 31.98 16.45 -30.46
C SER A 69 30.76 15.75 -29.81
N PRO A 70 30.70 14.40 -29.83
CA PRO A 70 29.46 13.71 -30.13
C PRO A 70 28.66 13.31 -28.89
N PHE A 71 27.34 13.51 -28.93
CA PHE A 71 26.42 12.55 -28.33
C PHE A 71 26.55 11.24 -29.12
N ALA A 72 27.61 10.50 -28.83
CA ALA A 72 27.81 9.12 -29.23
C ALA A 72 27.96 8.38 -27.91
N PRO A 73 26.94 7.65 -27.43
CA PRO A 73 27.09 6.85 -26.22
C PRO A 73 28.06 5.71 -26.53
N ALA A 74 29.37 5.98 -26.54
CA ALA A 74 30.39 4.94 -26.68
C ALA A 74 30.34 3.97 -25.48
N GLY A 75 29.73 4.39 -24.37
CA GLY A 75 29.39 3.56 -23.22
C GLY A 75 28.06 3.96 -22.57
N VAL A 76 27.24 2.97 -22.27
CA VAL A 76 26.07 3.01 -21.38
C VAL A 76 26.51 2.46 -20.03
N GLY A 77 26.30 3.21 -18.95
CA GLY A 77 26.63 2.77 -17.59
C GLY A 77 25.39 2.50 -16.74
N PRO A 78 25.55 1.88 -15.55
CA PRO A 78 24.53 1.90 -14.52
C PRO A 78 24.31 3.34 -14.04
N ASN A 79 23.07 3.69 -13.73
CA ASN A 79 22.69 4.94 -13.08
C ASN A 79 21.47 4.68 -12.19
N ASP A 80 21.45 5.14 -10.97
CA ASP A 80 20.28 5.03 -10.09
C ASP A 80 19.42 6.32 -10.10
N GLY A 81 19.76 7.26 -10.97
CA GLY A 81 19.18 8.60 -11.01
C GLY A 81 20.11 9.67 -10.49
N THR A 82 21.20 9.33 -9.80
CA THR A 82 22.14 10.33 -9.25
C THR A 82 22.89 11.13 -10.31
N ASN A 83 23.04 10.58 -11.53
CA ASN A 83 23.69 11.27 -12.63
C ASN A 83 22.67 11.84 -13.63
N GLY A 84 22.50 13.16 -13.61
CA GLY A 84 21.65 13.92 -14.53
C GLY A 84 22.30 14.33 -15.87
N ALA A 85 23.51 13.84 -16.18
CA ALA A 85 24.18 14.20 -17.43
C ALA A 85 23.57 13.48 -18.65
N ALA A 86 23.54 14.18 -19.79
CA ALA A 86 22.97 13.68 -21.03
C ALA A 86 23.65 12.37 -21.50
N ASN A 87 22.97 11.23 -21.36
CA ASN A 87 23.45 9.94 -21.85
C ASN A 87 22.33 8.87 -21.82
N TYR A 88 22.59 7.73 -22.44
CA TYR A 88 21.84 6.50 -22.19
C TYR A 88 22.40 5.76 -20.96
N TYR A 89 21.50 5.22 -20.15
CA TYR A 89 21.82 4.43 -18.96
C TYR A 89 20.93 3.19 -18.91
N HIS A 90 21.41 2.17 -18.19
CA HIS A 90 20.51 1.20 -17.58
C HIS A 90 20.31 1.60 -16.14
N PHE A 91 19.05 1.83 -15.77
CA PHE A 91 18.72 2.36 -14.46
C PHE A 91 18.45 1.28 -13.44
N GLY A 92 18.73 1.53 -12.17
CA GLY A 92 18.51 0.62 -11.04
C GLY A 92 19.46 0.92 -9.88
N ILE A 93 19.30 0.20 -8.78
CA ILE A 93 20.02 0.47 -7.51
C ILE A 93 21.55 0.56 -7.72
N GLU A 94 22.17 1.64 -7.21
CA GLU A 94 23.60 1.90 -7.32
C GLU A 94 24.43 0.81 -6.61
N GLY A 95 25.57 0.43 -7.17
CA GLY A 95 26.51 -0.53 -6.58
C GLY A 95 26.07 -2.00 -6.63
N VAL A 96 24.84 -2.30 -7.07
CA VAL A 96 24.34 -3.67 -7.21
C VAL A 96 24.63 -4.21 -8.61
N THR A 97 25.66 -5.06 -8.72
CA THR A 97 26.12 -5.66 -9.99
C THR A 97 25.15 -6.68 -10.61
N VAL A 98 24.18 -7.18 -9.83
CA VAL A 98 23.04 -7.96 -10.31
C VAL A 98 21.80 -7.39 -9.60
N SER A 99 21.25 -6.32 -10.15
CA SER A 99 20.02 -5.73 -9.58
C SER A 99 18.85 -6.68 -9.84
N THR A 100 17.93 -6.78 -8.89
CA THR A 100 16.67 -7.51 -9.09
C THR A 100 15.77 -6.82 -10.10
N ASP A 101 16.00 -5.53 -10.36
CA ASP A 101 15.26 -4.69 -11.31
C ASP A 101 16.19 -3.68 -12.00
N ARG A 102 16.22 -3.67 -13.33
CA ARG A 102 16.90 -2.65 -14.15
C ARG A 102 16.00 -2.28 -15.29
N SER A 103 16.02 -1.02 -15.72
CA SER A 103 15.35 -0.58 -16.94
C SER A 103 16.32 0.11 -17.90
N PHE A 104 15.93 0.34 -19.16
CA PHE A 104 16.83 0.91 -20.16
C PHE A 104 16.27 2.19 -20.77
N GLY A 105 17.06 3.26 -20.73
CA GLY A 105 16.59 4.59 -21.07
C GLY A 105 17.70 5.62 -21.16
N GLY A 106 17.33 6.89 -21.00
CA GLY A 106 18.30 7.98 -21.03
C GLY A 106 17.85 9.22 -20.28
N VAL A 107 18.84 10.05 -20.00
CA VAL A 107 18.69 11.43 -19.52
C VAL A 107 19.17 12.35 -20.64
N ALA A 108 18.49 13.48 -20.84
CA ALA A 108 19.05 14.60 -21.59
C ALA A 108 19.45 15.75 -20.66
N SER A 109 20.38 16.59 -21.09
CA SER A 109 20.77 17.80 -20.36
C SER A 109 20.25 19.06 -21.05
N PHE A 110 20.34 20.18 -20.33
CA PHE A 110 20.14 21.52 -20.87
C PHE A 110 21.06 21.78 -22.07
N GLY A 111 20.54 22.46 -23.09
CA GLY A 111 21.24 22.88 -24.30
C GLY A 111 21.10 21.95 -25.51
N PHE A 112 20.27 20.90 -25.43
CA PHE A 112 20.05 19.94 -26.52
C PHE A 112 18.57 19.91 -26.92
N ASN A 113 18.29 20.11 -28.21
CA ASN A 113 16.95 19.97 -28.79
C ASN A 113 16.93 18.77 -29.75
N GLY A 114 16.17 17.73 -29.40
CA GLY A 114 16.21 16.44 -30.07
C GLY A 114 15.22 15.42 -29.51
N VAL A 115 15.40 14.18 -29.94
CA VAL A 115 14.60 13.03 -29.49
C VAL A 115 15.52 11.83 -29.35
N GLY A 116 15.51 11.20 -28.17
CA GLY A 116 16.16 9.92 -27.94
C GLY A 116 15.22 8.78 -28.30
N TYR A 117 15.74 7.68 -28.81
CA TYR A 117 14.97 6.48 -29.14
C TYR A 117 15.60 5.24 -28.50
N VAL A 118 14.76 4.38 -27.92
CA VAL A 118 15.06 2.98 -27.67
C VAL A 118 14.15 2.16 -28.58
N GLY A 119 14.58 1.04 -29.14
CA GLY A 119 13.73 0.22 -29.99
C GLY A 119 14.06 -1.25 -29.99
N ILE A 120 13.09 -2.04 -30.41
CA ILE A 120 13.14 -3.50 -30.45
C ILE A 120 12.74 -3.96 -31.85
N ARG A 121 13.56 -4.84 -32.44
CA ARG A 121 13.38 -5.37 -33.80
C ARG A 121 13.03 -6.86 -33.76
N LEU A 122 11.92 -7.20 -34.40
CA LEU A 122 11.38 -8.54 -34.43
C LEU A 122 11.21 -9.00 -35.89
N LYS A 123 11.45 -10.28 -36.17
CA LYS A 123 11.22 -10.89 -37.48
C LYS A 123 10.21 -12.03 -37.40
N ASN A 124 9.28 -12.06 -38.33
CA ASN A 124 8.47 -13.25 -38.57
C ASN A 124 9.27 -14.27 -39.40
N SER A 125 9.75 -15.35 -38.80
CA SER A 125 10.30 -16.51 -39.52
C SER A 125 9.51 -17.79 -39.23
N SER A 126 8.24 -17.64 -38.84
CA SER A 126 7.30 -18.75 -38.71
C SER A 126 6.72 -19.11 -40.08
N THR A 127 5.94 -20.18 -40.18
CA THR A 127 5.20 -20.53 -41.42
C THR A 127 3.89 -19.78 -41.55
N LYS A 128 3.52 -18.96 -40.56
CA LYS A 128 2.24 -18.25 -40.49
C LYS A 128 2.44 -16.74 -40.58
N THR A 129 1.48 -16.05 -41.16
CA THR A 129 1.39 -14.59 -41.05
C THR A 129 1.05 -14.22 -39.61
N ILE A 130 1.77 -13.25 -39.03
CA ILE A 130 1.39 -12.66 -37.74
C ILE A 130 0.35 -11.58 -38.02
N THR A 131 -0.91 -11.88 -37.72
CA THR A 131 -2.05 -11.04 -38.09
C THR A 131 -2.13 -9.79 -37.21
N ASN A 132 -1.90 -9.95 -35.90
CA ASN A 132 -1.85 -8.85 -34.94
C ASN A 132 -0.64 -8.98 -34.02
N LEU A 133 -0.28 -7.89 -33.35
CA LEU A 133 0.78 -7.86 -32.35
C LEU A 133 0.30 -7.11 -31.11
N GLU A 134 0.25 -7.79 -29.98
CA GLU A 134 0.04 -7.14 -28.70
C GLU A 134 1.37 -6.66 -28.13
N ILE A 135 1.37 -5.45 -27.57
CA ILE A 135 2.56 -4.77 -27.06
C ILE A 135 2.23 -4.20 -25.69
N GLN A 136 3.04 -4.54 -24.68
CA GLN A 136 3.03 -3.97 -23.34
C GLN A 136 4.44 -3.51 -22.96
N TYR A 137 4.55 -2.45 -22.17
CA TYR A 137 5.77 -2.05 -21.50
C TYR A 137 5.47 -1.21 -20.25
N ALA A 138 6.45 -1.11 -19.35
CA ALA A 138 6.50 -0.13 -18.29
C ALA A 138 7.43 1.02 -18.68
N MET A 139 7.01 2.25 -18.42
CA MET A 139 7.89 3.41 -18.39
C MET A 139 8.26 3.70 -16.94
N GLU A 140 9.52 4.02 -16.69
CA GLU A 140 10.03 4.40 -15.37
C GLU A 140 10.73 5.76 -15.41
N GLN A 141 10.59 6.53 -14.34
CA GLN A 141 11.30 7.79 -14.14
C GLN A 141 12.34 7.66 -13.02
N TRP A 142 13.59 7.86 -13.38
CA TRP A 142 14.77 7.71 -12.52
C TRP A 142 15.44 9.02 -12.15
N TYR A 143 15.16 10.10 -12.88
CA TYR A 143 15.66 11.42 -12.52
C TYR A 143 14.62 12.48 -12.84
N ASN A 144 14.44 13.44 -11.93
CA ASN A 144 13.59 14.59 -12.13
C ASN A 144 14.44 15.84 -12.45
N SER A 145 14.21 16.46 -13.60
CA SER A 145 14.93 17.68 -14.01
C SER A 145 14.32 18.99 -13.52
N GLY A 146 13.33 18.95 -12.62
CA GLY A 146 12.64 20.14 -12.10
C GLY A 146 11.79 20.87 -13.16
N ARG A 147 11.61 20.29 -14.36
CA ARG A 147 10.83 20.86 -15.46
C ARG A 147 9.62 19.99 -15.75
N GLN A 148 8.48 20.65 -15.91
CA GLN A 148 7.16 20.04 -15.74
C GLN A 148 6.44 19.74 -17.06
N ASP A 149 6.85 20.36 -18.17
CA ASP A 149 6.10 20.31 -19.43
C ASP A 149 6.53 19.17 -20.36
N GLN A 150 5.60 18.32 -20.80
CA GLN A 150 5.76 17.37 -21.93
C GLN A 150 6.85 16.30 -21.78
N ALA A 151 7.22 15.95 -20.54
CA ALA A 151 8.04 14.79 -20.28
C ALA A 151 7.31 13.51 -20.71
N LYS A 152 7.62 12.99 -21.90
CA LYS A 152 6.80 11.97 -22.56
C LYS A 152 7.64 10.90 -23.23
N VAL A 153 7.16 9.65 -23.12
CA VAL A 153 7.54 8.53 -23.96
C VAL A 153 6.46 8.34 -25.03
N ALA A 154 6.79 8.60 -26.29
CA ALA A 154 5.91 8.38 -27.42
C ALA A 154 6.31 7.10 -28.17
N VAL A 155 5.34 6.29 -28.58
CA VAL A 155 5.63 4.98 -29.19
C VAL A 155 5.25 4.97 -30.67
N SER A 156 6.07 4.35 -31.50
CA SER A 156 5.81 4.20 -32.93
C SER A 156 6.36 2.88 -33.45
N TYR A 157 5.88 2.43 -34.61
CA TYR A 157 6.40 1.25 -35.28
C TYR A 157 6.61 1.47 -36.77
N LYS A 158 7.44 0.61 -37.37
CA LYS A 158 7.61 0.48 -38.82
C LYS A 158 7.70 -1.00 -39.17
N THR A 159 7.16 -1.37 -40.33
CA THR A 159 7.32 -2.71 -40.92
C THR A 159 8.14 -2.66 -42.19
N GLY A 160 8.79 -3.77 -42.55
CA GLY A 160 9.55 -3.87 -43.78
C GLY A 160 10.47 -5.07 -43.81
N THR A 161 11.52 -4.98 -44.61
CA THR A 161 12.60 -5.95 -44.67
C THR A 161 13.93 -5.24 -44.41
N GLY A 162 14.78 -5.83 -43.57
CA GLY A 162 16.10 -5.27 -43.30
C GLY A 162 16.09 -3.92 -42.60
N LEU A 163 15.16 -3.66 -41.67
CA LEU A 163 15.06 -2.39 -40.93
C LEU A 163 16.35 -2.10 -40.14
N ARG A 164 16.93 -0.90 -40.30
CA ARG A 164 18.29 -0.56 -39.75
C ARG A 164 18.36 0.66 -38.84
N SER A 165 17.36 1.53 -38.86
CA SER A 165 17.44 2.85 -38.20
C SER A 165 16.21 3.11 -37.36
N LEU A 166 16.41 3.65 -36.16
CA LEU A 166 15.34 4.21 -35.34
C LEU A 166 15.00 5.64 -35.75
N LEU A 167 15.73 6.26 -36.70
CA LEU A 167 15.42 7.59 -37.21
C LEU A 167 14.39 7.54 -38.35
N GLY A 168 13.71 8.67 -38.56
CA GLY A 168 12.84 8.86 -39.72
C GLY A 168 13.63 9.10 -41.00
N ALA A 169 13.00 8.89 -42.16
CA ALA A 169 13.54 9.32 -43.43
C ALA A 169 13.60 10.86 -43.51
N THR A 170 14.68 11.41 -44.08
CA THR A 170 14.87 12.86 -44.26
C THR A 170 14.28 13.33 -45.59
N GLY A 171 13.30 14.25 -45.58
CA GLY A 171 12.72 14.86 -46.77
C GLY A 171 11.25 15.24 -46.62
N ALA A 172 10.76 16.20 -47.42
CA ALA A 172 9.36 16.60 -47.41
C ALA A 172 8.47 15.45 -47.91
N GLY A 173 7.50 15.02 -47.08
CA GLY A 173 6.56 13.93 -47.41
C GLY A 173 6.94 12.53 -46.90
N ALA A 174 7.99 12.38 -46.08
CA ALA A 174 8.39 11.07 -45.54
C ALA A 174 7.67 10.74 -44.21
N THR A 175 6.74 9.77 -44.22
CA THR A 175 6.05 9.23 -43.03
C THR A 175 6.32 7.73 -42.86
N ASP A 176 7.58 7.38 -42.61
CA ASP A 176 8.00 5.96 -42.49
C ASP A 176 7.58 5.28 -41.17
N TRP A 177 7.27 6.06 -40.12
CA TRP A 177 6.88 5.56 -38.81
C TRP A 177 5.40 5.81 -38.55
N LYS A 178 4.70 4.77 -38.08
CA LYS A 178 3.30 4.83 -37.68
C LYS A 178 3.20 4.98 -36.17
N SER A 179 2.51 6.01 -35.70
CA SER A 179 2.34 6.25 -34.26
C SER A 179 1.46 5.20 -33.59
N LEU A 180 1.78 4.86 -32.35
CA LEU A 180 1.00 4.00 -31.46
C LEU A 180 0.57 4.78 -30.22
N ASN A 181 -0.26 5.80 -30.42
CA ASN A 181 -0.62 6.76 -29.37
C ASN A 181 -1.23 6.10 -28.10
N ALA A 182 -1.83 4.91 -28.24
CA ALA A 182 -2.36 4.14 -27.11
C ALA A 182 -1.27 3.69 -26.11
N LEU A 183 -0.01 3.66 -26.53
CA LEU A 183 1.16 3.32 -25.73
C LEU A 183 1.94 4.55 -25.23
N ASP A 184 1.51 5.76 -25.59
CA ASP A 184 2.17 6.97 -25.14
C ASP A 184 2.00 7.16 -23.63
N VAL A 185 3.06 7.65 -22.97
CA VAL A 185 3.07 7.86 -21.53
C VAL A 185 3.71 9.19 -21.18
N GLU A 186 3.03 9.95 -20.33
CA GLU A 186 3.58 11.12 -19.66
C GLU A 186 4.30 10.71 -18.38
N ALA A 187 5.44 11.34 -18.08
CA ALA A 187 6.24 11.05 -16.89
C ALA A 187 5.45 11.30 -15.61
N PRO A 188 5.67 10.50 -14.54
CA PRO A 188 4.80 10.50 -13.36
C PRO A 188 4.98 11.66 -12.40
N SER A 189 6.21 12.16 -12.26
CA SER A 189 6.60 13.16 -11.28
C SER A 189 6.92 14.49 -11.95
N THR A 190 6.31 15.56 -11.45
CA THR A 190 6.51 16.94 -11.91
C THR A 190 7.01 17.85 -10.79
N ALA A 191 7.76 17.32 -9.82
CA ALA A 191 8.35 18.13 -8.76
C ALA A 191 9.30 19.20 -9.32
N THR A 192 9.40 20.34 -8.63
CA THR A 192 10.30 21.46 -8.96
C THR A 192 11.74 21.25 -8.47
N VAL A 193 12.02 20.13 -7.77
CA VAL A 193 13.33 19.82 -7.21
C VAL A 193 14.07 18.85 -8.12
N LEU A 194 15.30 19.23 -8.49
CA LEU A 194 16.27 18.38 -9.17
C LEU A 194 16.73 17.27 -8.23
N GLN A 195 16.33 16.03 -8.50
CA GLN A 195 16.70 14.89 -7.68
C GLN A 195 16.53 13.57 -8.42
N GLU A 196 17.29 12.58 -7.97
CA GLU A 196 17.11 11.16 -8.29
C GLU A 196 15.72 10.66 -7.87
N ARG A 197 15.28 9.61 -8.54
CA ARG A 197 14.00 8.92 -8.30
C ARG A 197 14.24 7.42 -8.37
N ASP A 198 13.56 6.69 -7.51
CA ASP A 198 13.46 5.23 -7.65
C ASP A 198 12.41 4.91 -8.71
N GLY A 199 12.84 4.54 -9.91
CA GLY A 199 11.94 4.21 -11.02
C GLY A 199 11.09 2.96 -10.76
N ASN A 200 11.52 2.08 -9.85
CA ASN A 200 10.76 0.90 -9.45
C ASN A 200 9.58 1.25 -8.55
N ALA A 201 9.63 2.42 -7.88
CA ALA A 201 8.53 2.86 -7.05
C ALA A 201 7.27 3.02 -7.92
N ALA A 202 6.15 2.48 -7.46
CA ALA A 202 4.87 2.56 -8.16
C ALA A 202 4.46 3.99 -8.51
N SER A 203 5.02 4.95 -7.79
CA SER A 203 4.88 6.36 -8.04
C SER A 203 5.52 6.81 -9.36
N ASN A 204 6.73 6.35 -9.65
CA ASN A 204 7.54 6.73 -10.80
C ASN A 204 7.41 5.77 -12.00
N ARG A 205 6.51 4.79 -11.92
CA ARG A 205 6.30 3.76 -12.94
C ARG A 205 4.91 3.85 -13.60
N ARG A 206 4.82 3.58 -14.90
CA ARG A 206 3.56 3.57 -15.68
C ARG A 206 3.55 2.44 -16.70
N VAL A 207 2.58 1.54 -16.61
CA VAL A 207 2.40 0.46 -17.59
C VAL A 207 1.41 0.88 -18.68
N ARG A 208 1.71 0.52 -19.94
CA ARG A 208 0.79 0.65 -21.07
C ARG A 208 0.75 -0.62 -21.88
N GLN A 209 -0.39 -0.85 -22.52
CA GLN A 209 -0.64 -1.99 -23.38
C GLN A 209 -1.60 -1.64 -24.51
N THR A 210 -1.37 -2.21 -25.69
CA THR A 210 -2.30 -2.12 -26.82
C THR A 210 -2.15 -3.33 -27.74
N THR A 211 -3.14 -3.59 -28.60
CA THR A 211 -3.04 -4.54 -29.71
C THR A 211 -2.99 -3.79 -31.03
N LEU A 212 -1.90 -3.98 -31.77
CA LEU A 212 -1.78 -3.55 -33.16
C LEU A 212 -2.54 -4.54 -34.05
N THR A 213 -3.78 -4.17 -34.41
CA THR A 213 -4.67 -4.99 -35.22
C THR A 213 -4.40 -4.82 -36.72
N GLY A 214 -4.62 -5.87 -37.51
CA GLY A 214 -4.49 -5.83 -38.96
C GLY A 214 -3.05 -5.63 -39.45
N LEU A 215 -2.06 -5.95 -38.62
CA LEU A 215 -0.64 -5.85 -38.94
C LEU A 215 -0.27 -6.69 -40.18
N ASN A 216 -0.78 -7.92 -40.24
CA ASN A 216 -0.52 -8.88 -41.33
C ASN A 216 0.97 -8.99 -41.71
N LEU A 217 1.84 -9.16 -40.71
CA LEU A 217 3.29 -9.27 -40.91
C LEU A 217 3.61 -10.61 -41.59
N ALA A 218 3.94 -10.56 -42.88
CA ALA A 218 4.16 -11.74 -43.69
C ALA A 218 5.42 -12.52 -43.27
N VAL A 219 5.51 -13.78 -43.66
CA VAL A 219 6.70 -14.61 -43.45
C VAL A 219 7.92 -13.92 -44.07
N GLY A 220 8.99 -13.79 -43.29
CA GLY A 220 10.23 -13.11 -43.67
C GLY A 220 10.24 -11.60 -43.42
N GLN A 221 9.11 -10.97 -43.11
CA GLN A 221 9.05 -9.54 -42.79
C GLN A 221 9.42 -9.24 -41.32
N GLU A 222 9.76 -7.98 -41.09
CA GLU A 222 10.19 -7.44 -39.81
C GLU A 222 9.27 -6.31 -39.34
N ILE A 223 9.21 -6.15 -38.02
CA ILE A 223 8.64 -4.98 -37.36
C ILE A 223 9.70 -4.40 -36.41
N MET A 224 9.81 -3.08 -36.39
CA MET A 224 10.61 -2.35 -35.41
C MET A 224 9.67 -1.44 -34.62
N ILE A 225 9.69 -1.56 -33.30
CA ILE A 225 8.94 -0.70 -32.37
C ILE A 225 9.97 0.20 -31.68
N ARG A 226 9.65 1.49 -31.54
CA ARG A 226 10.53 2.46 -30.87
C ARG A 226 9.75 3.27 -29.83
N TRP A 227 10.44 3.59 -28.75
CA TRP A 227 10.04 4.49 -27.68
C TRP A 227 10.89 5.75 -27.79
N ALA A 228 10.21 6.87 -28.02
CA ALA A 228 10.77 8.17 -28.27
C ALA A 228 10.64 9.04 -27.03
N TYR A 229 11.75 9.60 -26.58
CA TYR A 229 11.82 10.55 -25.48
C TYR A 229 12.04 11.92 -26.10
N ALA A 230 11.10 12.85 -25.98
CA ALA A 230 11.33 14.21 -26.46
C ALA A 230 12.38 14.86 -25.56
N LEU A 231 13.52 15.28 -26.11
CA LEU A 231 14.67 15.84 -25.39
C LEU A 231 14.85 17.30 -25.84
N ASN A 232 14.17 18.27 -25.23
CA ASN A 232 14.40 19.68 -25.55
C ASN A 232 14.49 20.51 -24.28
N ASP A 233 15.00 21.74 -24.42
CA ASP A 233 15.17 22.67 -23.31
C ASP A 233 13.86 22.93 -22.56
N ALA A 234 12.73 23.02 -23.26
CA ALA A 234 11.46 23.27 -22.60
C ALA A 234 10.89 22.05 -21.85
N THR A 235 11.28 20.80 -22.19
CA THR A 235 10.43 19.66 -21.84
C THR A 235 11.01 18.42 -21.17
N ASN A 236 12.31 18.08 -21.21
CA ASN A 236 12.66 16.75 -20.64
C ASN A 236 14.14 16.41 -20.37
N GLY A 237 14.72 16.98 -19.31
CA GLY A 237 15.92 16.41 -18.70
C GLY A 237 15.64 15.22 -17.78
N ASN A 238 14.41 14.68 -17.76
CA ASN A 238 14.07 13.57 -16.88
C ASN A 238 14.77 12.29 -17.35
N GLY A 239 15.23 11.49 -16.39
CA GLY A 239 15.74 10.15 -16.67
C GLY A 239 14.56 9.22 -16.89
N LEU A 240 14.25 8.93 -18.15
CA LEU A 240 13.13 8.05 -18.52
C LEU A 240 13.67 6.78 -19.16
N SER A 241 13.05 5.66 -18.82
CA SER A 241 13.39 4.35 -19.36
C SER A 241 12.16 3.52 -19.68
N ILE A 242 12.40 2.45 -20.44
CA ILE A 242 11.44 1.38 -20.67
C ILE A 242 11.87 0.14 -19.90
N ASP A 243 10.87 -0.60 -19.43
CA ASP A 243 11.03 -1.86 -18.75
C ASP A 243 9.86 -2.82 -19.02
N ASP A 244 9.98 -4.07 -18.57
CA ASP A 244 8.96 -5.12 -18.61
C ASP A 244 8.22 -5.20 -19.95
N VAL A 245 8.98 -5.14 -21.03
CA VAL A 245 8.45 -5.18 -22.38
C VAL A 245 7.96 -6.58 -22.68
N VAL A 246 6.69 -6.70 -23.09
CA VAL A 246 6.09 -7.96 -23.53
C VAL A 246 5.45 -7.74 -24.89
N ILE A 247 5.84 -8.54 -25.88
CA ILE A 247 5.33 -8.45 -27.26
C ILE A 247 4.83 -9.82 -27.70
N THR A 248 3.53 -9.96 -27.91
CA THR A 248 2.86 -11.25 -28.17
C THR A 248 2.32 -11.31 -29.60
N PRO A 249 2.82 -12.23 -30.45
CA PRO A 249 2.30 -12.42 -31.81
C PRO A 249 0.97 -13.18 -31.80
N GLN A 250 0.04 -12.80 -32.68
CA GLN A 250 -1.23 -13.50 -32.87
C GLN A 250 -1.29 -14.07 -34.30
N THR A 251 -1.45 -15.39 -34.43
CA THR A 251 -1.41 -16.07 -35.75
C THR A 251 -2.74 -16.75 -36.10
N ASN A 252 -3.38 -17.44 -35.17
CA ASN A 252 -4.70 -18.02 -35.40
C ASN A 252 -5.77 -17.11 -34.79
N ILE A 253 -6.75 -16.70 -35.58
CA ILE A 253 -7.83 -15.80 -35.12
C ILE A 253 -9.17 -16.43 -35.46
N TYR A 254 -10.03 -16.53 -34.45
CA TYR A 254 -11.41 -16.95 -34.60
C TYR A 254 -12.35 -15.90 -34.01
N TYR A 255 -13.46 -15.69 -34.69
CA TYR A 255 -14.53 -14.81 -34.30
C TYR A 255 -15.76 -15.64 -33.96
N SER A 256 -16.35 -15.42 -32.79
CA SER A 256 -17.59 -16.08 -32.42
C SER A 256 -18.73 -15.61 -33.33
N THR A 257 -19.78 -16.39 -33.50
CA THR A 257 -21.08 -15.86 -33.92
C THR A 257 -21.59 -14.87 -32.86
N THR A 258 -22.52 -13.99 -33.23
CA THR A 258 -23.11 -13.01 -32.29
C THR A 258 -24.04 -13.65 -31.26
N THR A 259 -24.55 -14.84 -31.59
CA THR A 259 -25.34 -15.73 -30.72
C THR A 259 -24.68 -17.11 -30.61
N GLY A 260 -25.23 -18.01 -29.80
CA GLY A 260 -24.70 -19.37 -29.64
C GLY A 260 -23.61 -19.50 -28.58
N GLU A 261 -23.29 -20.77 -28.26
CA GLU A 261 -22.47 -21.18 -27.12
C GLU A 261 -20.98 -21.09 -27.42
N LEU A 262 -20.21 -20.40 -26.57
CA LEU A 262 -18.78 -20.13 -26.76
C LEU A 262 -17.91 -21.38 -26.61
N ASN A 263 -18.35 -22.36 -25.83
CA ASN A 263 -17.69 -23.66 -25.66
C ASN A 263 -17.94 -24.64 -26.83
N GLN A 264 -18.65 -24.24 -27.88
CA GLN A 264 -18.92 -25.07 -29.06
C GLN A 264 -18.18 -24.55 -30.29
N PHE A 265 -17.41 -25.41 -30.97
CA PHE A 265 -16.68 -25.05 -32.19
C PHE A 265 -17.59 -24.51 -33.31
N SER A 266 -18.87 -24.92 -33.31
CA SER A 266 -19.85 -24.49 -34.30
C SER A 266 -20.18 -23.00 -34.25
N SER A 267 -19.88 -22.34 -33.13
CA SER A 267 -20.08 -20.92 -32.91
C SER A 267 -18.89 -20.06 -33.30
N TRP A 268 -17.90 -20.59 -34.03
CA TRP A 268 -16.66 -19.87 -34.35
C TRP A 268 -16.31 -19.96 -35.83
N ASN A 269 -15.74 -18.88 -36.39
CA ASN A 269 -15.27 -18.84 -37.77
C ASN A 269 -14.02 -17.96 -37.89
N THR A 270 -13.16 -18.18 -38.89
CA THR A 270 -11.96 -17.36 -39.12
C THR A 270 -12.25 -15.94 -39.61
N SER A 271 -13.47 -15.65 -40.08
CA SER A 271 -13.89 -14.31 -40.48
C SER A 271 -15.02 -13.78 -39.61
N ALA A 272 -14.97 -12.48 -39.30
CA ALA A 272 -16.01 -11.77 -38.57
C ALA A 272 -17.37 -11.81 -39.29
N ASN A 273 -17.45 -11.91 -40.61
CA ASN A 273 -18.77 -12.04 -41.28
C ASN A 273 -19.43 -13.43 -41.11
N GLY A 274 -18.87 -14.33 -40.29
CA GLY A 274 -19.41 -15.66 -40.04
C GLY A 274 -19.04 -16.71 -41.09
N THR A 275 -18.11 -16.38 -41.99
CA THR A 275 -17.59 -17.29 -43.01
C THR A 275 -16.18 -17.79 -42.65
N GLY A 276 -15.70 -18.79 -43.39
CA GLY A 276 -14.37 -19.37 -43.20
C GLY A 276 -14.40 -20.67 -42.40
N THR A 277 -13.23 -21.09 -41.91
CA THR A 277 -13.09 -22.37 -41.21
C THR A 277 -13.34 -22.22 -39.72
N ARG A 278 -13.78 -23.31 -39.08
CA ARG A 278 -14.01 -23.37 -37.63
C ARG A 278 -12.75 -23.88 -36.90
N PRO A 279 -12.55 -23.54 -35.62
CA PRO A 279 -11.51 -24.19 -34.82
C PRO A 279 -11.85 -25.67 -34.64
N THR A 280 -10.81 -26.51 -34.59
CA THR A 280 -10.94 -27.94 -34.27
C THR A 280 -10.55 -28.27 -32.84
N SER A 281 -9.97 -27.29 -32.12
CA SER A 281 -9.52 -27.41 -30.74
C SER A 281 -9.37 -26.03 -30.11
N PHE A 282 -9.70 -25.90 -28.81
CA PHE A 282 -9.36 -24.75 -27.96
C PHE A 282 -7.95 -24.84 -27.34
N ALA A 283 -7.23 -25.93 -27.62
CA ALA A 283 -5.85 -26.16 -27.17
C ALA A 283 -4.80 -25.72 -28.22
N THR A 284 -5.22 -25.21 -29.38
CA THR A 284 -4.29 -24.74 -30.43
C THR A 284 -3.47 -23.56 -29.91
N PRO A 285 -2.12 -23.63 -29.88
CA PRO A 285 -1.28 -22.53 -29.41
C PRO A 285 -1.44 -21.25 -30.23
N ASN A 286 -1.15 -20.10 -29.63
CA ASN A 286 -1.14 -18.77 -30.25
C ASN A 286 -2.45 -18.43 -30.97
N THR A 287 -3.58 -18.80 -30.34
CA THR A 287 -4.92 -18.62 -30.89
C THR A 287 -5.71 -17.58 -30.11
N VAL A 288 -6.31 -16.66 -30.85
CA VAL A 288 -7.15 -15.60 -30.29
C VAL A 288 -8.60 -15.84 -30.65
N TYR A 289 -9.46 -15.81 -29.64
CA TYR A 289 -10.89 -16.02 -29.75
C TYR A 289 -11.63 -14.71 -29.46
N TYR A 290 -12.02 -13.98 -30.51
CA TYR A 290 -12.85 -12.77 -30.40
C TYR A 290 -14.31 -13.14 -30.17
N VAL A 291 -14.81 -12.88 -28.96
CA VAL A 291 -16.21 -12.99 -28.57
C VAL A 291 -16.96 -11.74 -29.03
N ARG A 292 -18.12 -11.94 -29.66
CA ARG A 292 -18.89 -10.88 -30.30
C ARG A 292 -20.37 -10.94 -29.97
N GLY A 293 -21.07 -9.82 -30.16
CA GLY A 293 -22.50 -9.71 -29.93
C GLY A 293 -22.82 -9.14 -28.54
N ASN A 294 -24.08 -8.74 -28.36
CA ASN A 294 -24.53 -8.07 -27.15
C ASN A 294 -25.56 -8.94 -26.42
N SER A 295 -25.12 -10.08 -25.89
CA SER A 295 -25.99 -11.01 -25.15
C SER A 295 -26.20 -10.52 -23.72
N THR A 296 -27.42 -10.66 -23.21
CA THR A 296 -27.76 -10.39 -21.80
C THR A 296 -27.95 -11.69 -20.99
N SER A 297 -27.52 -12.82 -21.56
CA SER A 297 -27.60 -14.16 -20.96
C SER A 297 -26.28 -14.90 -21.17
N SER A 298 -26.01 -15.88 -20.30
CA SER A 298 -24.85 -16.75 -20.41
C SER A 298 -24.77 -17.36 -21.81
N ARG A 299 -23.54 -17.40 -22.33
CA ARG A 299 -23.19 -18.09 -23.58
C ARG A 299 -22.22 -19.24 -23.32
N ILE A 300 -22.15 -19.69 -22.07
CA ILE A 300 -21.40 -20.86 -21.64
C ILE A 300 -22.44 -21.76 -21.00
N ARG A 301 -23.18 -22.50 -21.82
CA ARG A 301 -23.99 -23.57 -21.25
C ARG A 301 -23.12 -24.73 -20.83
N GLY A 302 -23.55 -25.35 -19.75
CA GLY A 302 -23.84 -26.76 -19.77
C GLY A 302 -25.23 -27.05 -19.23
N ASN A 303 -25.39 -28.27 -18.76
CA ASN A 303 -26.70 -28.86 -18.62
C ASN A 303 -27.44 -28.22 -17.44
N LYS A 304 -28.52 -27.47 -17.70
CA LYS A 304 -29.37 -26.87 -16.65
C LYS A 304 -29.94 -27.89 -15.63
N ASN A 305 -29.81 -29.18 -15.91
CA ASN A 305 -30.21 -30.28 -15.02
C ASN A 305 -29.07 -30.84 -14.14
N TYR A 306 -27.82 -30.38 -14.29
CA TYR A 306 -26.67 -30.79 -13.47
C TYR A 306 -25.89 -29.56 -12.97
N PRO A 307 -25.70 -29.39 -11.65
CA PRO A 307 -25.07 -28.22 -11.05
C PRO A 307 -23.53 -28.27 -11.06
N GLU A 308 -22.90 -29.07 -11.93
CA GLU A 308 -21.45 -29.03 -12.10
C GLU A 308 -21.06 -27.74 -12.85
N ALA A 309 -19.95 -27.11 -12.45
CA ALA A 309 -19.52 -25.85 -13.04
C ALA A 309 -19.19 -26.00 -14.53
N ASP A 310 -19.85 -25.23 -15.38
CA ASP A 310 -19.65 -25.32 -16.82
C ASP A 310 -18.47 -24.44 -17.23
N THR A 311 -17.38 -25.10 -17.59
CA THR A 311 -16.10 -24.42 -17.84
C THR A 311 -15.79 -24.40 -19.33
N TRP A 312 -15.69 -23.20 -19.92
CA TRP A 312 -15.00 -23.04 -21.20
C TRP A 312 -13.50 -22.92 -20.97
N THR A 313 -12.73 -23.90 -21.43
CA THR A 313 -11.27 -23.92 -21.28
C THR A 313 -10.59 -23.59 -22.60
N VAL A 314 -9.73 -22.54 -22.60
CA VAL A 314 -8.80 -22.24 -23.69
C VAL A 314 -7.39 -22.54 -23.18
N SER A 315 -6.91 -23.74 -23.50
CA SER A 315 -5.66 -24.29 -22.95
C SER A 315 -4.45 -24.16 -23.87
N GLY A 316 -4.62 -23.59 -25.07
CA GLY A 316 -3.51 -23.35 -25.98
C GLY A 316 -2.48 -22.40 -25.37
N VAL A 317 -1.20 -22.74 -25.49
CA VAL A 317 -0.12 -21.87 -25.02
C VAL A 317 -0.20 -20.52 -25.75
N ASN A 318 -0.18 -19.42 -24.98
CA ASN A 318 -0.37 -18.04 -25.47
C ASN A 318 -1.70 -17.79 -26.19
N SER A 319 -2.70 -18.64 -25.97
CA SER A 319 -4.05 -18.41 -26.47
C SER A 319 -4.85 -17.59 -25.47
N LYS A 320 -5.80 -16.80 -25.97
CA LYS A 320 -6.64 -15.95 -25.12
C LYS A 320 -8.01 -15.67 -25.72
N VAL A 321 -8.90 -15.23 -24.85
CA VAL A 321 -10.24 -14.77 -25.18
C VAL A 321 -10.23 -13.24 -25.19
N ILE A 322 -10.84 -12.65 -26.21
CA ILE A 322 -11.01 -11.20 -26.30
C ILE A 322 -12.49 -10.91 -26.46
N VAL A 323 -13.07 -10.14 -25.56
CA VAL A 323 -14.46 -9.68 -25.67
C VAL A 323 -14.47 -8.37 -26.47
N GLY A 324 -15.28 -8.36 -27.53
CA GLY A 324 -15.26 -7.33 -28.57
C GLY A 324 -14.52 -7.81 -29.81
N ASP A 325 -14.59 -7.04 -30.89
CA ASP A 325 -13.76 -7.27 -32.07
C ASP A 325 -13.14 -5.95 -32.59
N PRO A 326 -12.16 -6.02 -33.51
CA PRO A 326 -11.47 -4.83 -34.02
C PRO A 326 -12.37 -3.81 -34.76
N THR A 327 -13.64 -4.11 -35.03
CA THR A 327 -14.58 -3.12 -35.61
C THR A 327 -15.04 -2.08 -34.58
N GLY A 328 -14.82 -2.34 -33.28
CA GLY A 328 -15.23 -1.45 -32.20
C GLY A 328 -16.71 -1.55 -31.83
N ALA A 329 -17.43 -2.54 -32.36
CA ALA A 329 -18.82 -2.79 -32.03
C ALA A 329 -18.99 -3.14 -30.54
N ALA A 330 -19.97 -2.52 -29.89
CA ALA A 330 -20.31 -2.82 -28.51
C ALA A 330 -20.63 -4.31 -28.35
N THR A 331 -19.95 -4.96 -27.41
CA THR A 331 -20.07 -6.39 -27.14
C THR A 331 -20.27 -6.59 -25.66
N ASN A 332 -21.17 -7.48 -25.28
CA ASN A 332 -21.41 -7.85 -23.90
C ASN A 332 -21.23 -9.34 -23.71
N LEU A 333 -20.37 -9.71 -22.77
CA LEU A 333 -20.24 -11.06 -22.27
C LEU A 333 -20.80 -11.11 -20.86
N PHE A 334 -21.92 -11.81 -20.70
CA PHE A 334 -22.54 -12.06 -19.41
C PHE A 334 -22.10 -13.42 -18.87
N LEU A 335 -21.55 -13.43 -17.66
CA LEU A 335 -21.21 -14.62 -16.88
C LEU A 335 -22.21 -14.75 -15.73
N ASP A 336 -23.08 -15.76 -15.82
CA ASP A 336 -24.09 -16.08 -14.81
C ASP A 336 -23.50 -16.90 -13.65
N ASP A 337 -24.36 -17.24 -12.70
CA ASP A 337 -24.06 -18.19 -11.63
C ASP A 337 -23.76 -19.57 -12.27
N ASN A 338 -22.52 -20.07 -12.07
CA ASN A 338 -21.93 -21.33 -12.59
C ASN A 338 -21.17 -21.29 -13.92
N ASP A 339 -21.05 -20.13 -14.58
CA ASP A 339 -20.16 -20.01 -15.74
C ASP A 339 -18.70 -19.89 -15.27
N ASP A 340 -17.81 -20.73 -15.79
CA ASP A 340 -16.35 -20.62 -15.58
C ASP A 340 -15.62 -20.49 -16.93
N ILE A 341 -14.57 -19.66 -16.97
CA ILE A 341 -13.70 -19.51 -18.13
C ILE A 341 -12.26 -19.72 -17.68
N ASN A 342 -11.68 -20.86 -18.04
CA ASN A 342 -10.27 -21.11 -17.84
C ASN A 342 -9.47 -20.54 -19.03
N ALA A 343 -9.31 -19.22 -19.03
CA ALA A 343 -8.53 -18.45 -20.00
C ALA A 343 -8.18 -17.07 -19.43
N THR A 344 -7.22 -16.38 -20.06
CA THR A 344 -7.06 -14.93 -19.91
C THR A 344 -8.10 -14.22 -20.78
N ILE A 345 -8.83 -13.26 -20.21
CA ILE A 345 -9.84 -12.45 -20.89
C ILE A 345 -9.39 -11.01 -21.04
N ASP A 346 -9.25 -10.57 -22.29
CA ASP A 346 -9.11 -9.16 -22.63
C ASP A 346 -10.47 -8.55 -22.98
N LEU A 347 -10.59 -7.23 -22.81
CA LEU A 347 -11.72 -6.44 -23.26
C LEU A 347 -11.25 -5.34 -24.21
N LEU A 348 -11.82 -5.29 -25.41
CA LEU A 348 -11.62 -4.18 -26.34
C LEU A 348 -12.46 -2.96 -25.94
N ALA A 349 -12.19 -1.83 -26.59
CA ALA A 349 -12.96 -0.60 -26.42
C ALA A 349 -14.47 -0.88 -26.59
N ASN A 350 -15.28 -0.29 -25.70
CA ASN A 350 -16.74 -0.45 -25.65
C ASN A 350 -17.25 -1.87 -25.35
N ALA A 351 -16.37 -2.83 -25.05
CA ALA A 351 -16.77 -4.16 -24.61
C ALA A 351 -17.09 -4.15 -23.11
N THR A 352 -18.09 -4.95 -22.72
CA THR A 352 -18.50 -5.13 -21.32
C THR A 352 -18.39 -6.61 -20.92
N LEU A 353 -17.76 -6.86 -19.78
CA LEU A 353 -17.80 -8.15 -19.08
C LEU A 353 -18.66 -8.00 -17.83
N GLN A 354 -19.79 -8.71 -17.79
CA GLN A 354 -20.70 -8.71 -16.65
C GLN A 354 -20.52 -10.00 -15.84
N VAL A 355 -20.17 -9.86 -14.56
CA VAL A 355 -19.86 -10.97 -13.66
C VAL A 355 -20.88 -11.01 -12.53
N LYS A 356 -21.80 -11.98 -12.58
CA LYS A 356 -22.85 -12.15 -11.57
C LYS A 356 -22.43 -13.08 -10.41
N ARG A 357 -21.44 -13.96 -10.61
CA ARG A 357 -20.98 -14.92 -9.61
C ARG A 357 -20.02 -14.29 -8.58
N PRO A 358 -20.13 -14.61 -7.27
CA PRO A 358 -19.26 -14.06 -6.22
C PRO A 358 -17.83 -14.61 -6.21
N THR A 359 -17.65 -15.85 -6.69
CA THR A 359 -16.37 -16.58 -6.79
C THR A 359 -16.24 -17.19 -8.16
N TYR A 360 -15.18 -16.86 -8.89
CA TYR A 360 -14.96 -17.28 -10.27
C TYR A 360 -13.50 -17.69 -10.47
N SER A 361 -13.26 -18.65 -11.37
CA SER A 361 -11.92 -18.89 -11.90
C SER A 361 -11.79 -18.08 -13.19
N LEU A 362 -11.44 -16.80 -13.06
CA LEU A 362 -11.24 -15.87 -14.17
C LEU A 362 -9.87 -15.24 -14.06
N THR A 363 -9.17 -15.11 -15.17
CA THR A 363 -7.97 -14.28 -15.28
C THR A 363 -8.28 -13.10 -16.19
N LEU A 364 -8.20 -11.88 -15.67
CA LEU A 364 -8.29 -10.67 -16.49
C LEU A 364 -6.94 -10.42 -17.15
N GLY A 365 -6.96 -10.12 -18.45
CA GLY A 365 -5.82 -9.64 -19.20
C GLY A 365 -5.93 -8.13 -19.44
N THR A 366 -5.83 -7.73 -20.70
CA THR A 366 -5.87 -6.32 -21.10
C THR A 366 -7.28 -5.78 -21.11
N LEU A 367 -7.55 -4.72 -20.35
CA LEU A 367 -8.85 -4.04 -20.36
C LEU A 367 -8.68 -2.65 -20.97
N ALA A 368 -9.24 -2.43 -22.16
CA ALA A 368 -9.14 -1.16 -22.85
C ALA A 368 -9.72 0.00 -22.02
N HIS A 369 -9.22 1.22 -22.22
CA HIS A 369 -9.63 2.41 -21.47
C HIS A 369 -11.16 2.65 -21.45
N THR A 370 -11.88 2.34 -22.54
CA THR A 370 -13.36 2.47 -22.60
C THR A 370 -14.11 1.14 -22.46
N SER A 371 -13.43 0.07 -22.02
CA SER A 371 -14.08 -1.20 -21.66
C SER A 371 -14.65 -1.15 -20.25
N THR A 372 -15.63 -2.01 -19.96
CA THR A 372 -16.28 -2.09 -18.65
C THR A 372 -16.20 -3.50 -18.09
N VAL A 373 -15.74 -3.64 -16.86
CA VAL A 373 -16.01 -4.84 -16.05
C VAL A 373 -17.07 -4.47 -15.01
N GLU A 374 -18.19 -5.18 -15.03
CA GLU A 374 -19.30 -4.98 -14.12
C GLU A 374 -19.43 -6.17 -13.16
N TYR A 375 -19.24 -5.92 -11.86
CA TYR A 375 -19.51 -6.91 -10.81
C TYR A 375 -20.93 -6.70 -10.27
N MET A 376 -21.79 -7.71 -10.44
CA MET A 376 -23.24 -7.58 -10.24
C MET A 376 -23.87 -8.68 -9.38
N ALA A 377 -23.11 -9.43 -8.60
CA ALA A 377 -23.70 -10.41 -7.67
C ALA A 377 -24.67 -9.73 -6.69
N THR A 378 -25.85 -10.34 -6.48
CA THR A 378 -26.90 -9.79 -5.60
C THR A 378 -26.89 -10.38 -4.20
N ASN A 379 -26.43 -11.62 -4.02
CA ASN A 379 -26.69 -12.37 -2.78
C ASN A 379 -25.42 -12.77 -2.01
N ALA A 380 -24.23 -12.37 -2.48
CA ALA A 380 -22.97 -12.70 -1.85
C ALA A 380 -21.90 -11.64 -2.13
N ALA A 381 -21.01 -11.43 -1.16
CA ALA A 381 -19.85 -10.57 -1.33
C ALA A 381 -19.01 -11.05 -2.51
N THR A 382 -18.70 -10.13 -3.43
CA THR A 382 -17.94 -10.46 -4.64
C THR A 382 -16.49 -10.01 -4.49
N ARG A 383 -15.56 -10.87 -4.89
CA ARG A 383 -14.14 -10.50 -5.00
C ARG A 383 -13.96 -9.68 -6.28
N VAL A 384 -13.27 -8.55 -6.22
CA VAL A 384 -12.84 -7.74 -7.38
C VAL A 384 -11.37 -8.05 -7.63
N LEU A 385 -11.05 -8.56 -8.83
CA LEU A 385 -9.69 -9.01 -9.15
C LEU A 385 -8.69 -7.85 -9.18
N PRO A 386 -7.40 -8.14 -8.90
CA PRO A 386 -6.33 -7.22 -9.26
C PRO A 386 -6.28 -7.01 -10.77
N GLY A 387 -5.86 -5.82 -11.18
CA GLY A 387 -5.67 -5.49 -12.59
C GLY A 387 -5.86 -4.01 -12.90
N GLN A 388 -5.67 -3.67 -14.18
CA GLN A 388 -5.94 -2.35 -14.72
C GLN A 388 -7.28 -2.37 -15.45
N TYR A 389 -8.24 -1.61 -14.95
CA TYR A 389 -9.58 -1.46 -15.50
C TYR A 389 -9.64 -0.21 -16.40
N GLY A 390 -10.37 -0.30 -17.50
CA GLY A 390 -10.94 0.88 -18.16
C GLY A 390 -11.96 1.51 -17.23
N GLN A 391 -13.12 0.89 -17.18
CA GLN A 391 -14.20 1.20 -16.24
C GLN A 391 -14.45 0.01 -15.31
N LEU A 392 -14.55 0.29 -14.01
CA LEU A 392 -15.04 -0.66 -13.02
C LEU A 392 -16.44 -0.23 -12.61
N LYS A 393 -17.42 -1.09 -12.87
CA LYS A 393 -18.81 -0.88 -12.44
C LYS A 393 -19.17 -1.87 -11.35
N LEU A 394 -19.64 -1.36 -10.23
CA LEU A 394 -20.16 -2.17 -9.15
C LEU A 394 -21.68 -2.01 -9.12
N SER A 395 -22.40 -3.10 -9.24
CA SER A 395 -23.86 -3.10 -9.29
C SER A 395 -24.44 -3.89 -8.12
N ASN A 396 -25.69 -3.56 -7.78
CA ASN A 396 -26.48 -4.12 -6.69
C ASN A 396 -25.90 -3.84 -5.30
N ALA A 397 -26.75 -3.65 -4.29
CA ALA A 397 -26.36 -3.11 -2.98
C ALA A 397 -25.33 -3.95 -2.19
N THR A 398 -25.05 -5.18 -2.60
CA THR A 398 -24.12 -6.09 -1.93
C THR A 398 -22.67 -5.65 -2.10
N GLU A 399 -21.92 -5.72 -1.00
CA GLU A 399 -20.53 -5.23 -0.92
C GLU A 399 -19.59 -6.02 -1.85
N LYS A 400 -18.57 -5.32 -2.34
CA LYS A 400 -17.53 -5.84 -3.24
C LYS A 400 -16.18 -5.64 -2.56
N THR A 401 -15.28 -6.61 -2.62
CA THR A 401 -14.01 -6.56 -1.88
C THR A 401 -12.82 -6.73 -2.82
N LEU A 402 -11.83 -5.84 -2.73
CA LEU A 402 -10.57 -6.00 -3.45
C LEU A 402 -9.79 -7.21 -2.91
N VAL A 403 -9.11 -7.89 -3.81
CA VAL A 403 -8.21 -9.01 -3.47
C VAL A 403 -6.79 -8.79 -3.97
N GLY A 404 -6.50 -7.55 -4.35
CA GLY A 404 -5.23 -7.06 -4.86
C GLY A 404 -5.36 -5.59 -5.26
N ASN A 405 -4.24 -4.93 -5.50
CA ASN A 405 -4.22 -3.54 -5.96
C ASN A 405 -4.86 -3.43 -7.35
N ILE A 406 -5.59 -2.33 -7.59
CA ILE A 406 -6.20 -2.05 -8.89
C ILE A 406 -5.91 -0.63 -9.36
N LEU A 407 -5.87 -0.46 -10.67
CA LEU A 407 -5.79 0.83 -11.36
C LEU A 407 -7.04 1.01 -12.22
N ILE A 408 -7.70 2.15 -12.13
CA ILE A 408 -8.82 2.53 -12.99
C ILE A 408 -8.37 3.68 -13.88
N THR A 409 -8.46 3.49 -15.20
CA THR A 409 -7.97 4.45 -16.17
C THR A 409 -9.04 5.41 -16.69
N ASN A 410 -10.34 5.08 -16.53
CA ASN A 410 -11.45 5.89 -17.06
C ASN A 410 -12.54 6.19 -16.03
N ALA A 411 -13.22 5.17 -15.48
CA ALA A 411 -14.35 5.44 -14.58
C ALA A 411 -14.56 4.38 -13.50
N LEU A 412 -14.83 4.84 -12.27
CA LEU A 412 -15.37 4.04 -11.18
C LEU A 412 -16.87 4.38 -11.02
N LEU A 413 -17.72 3.40 -11.32
CA LEU A 413 -19.18 3.51 -11.26
C LEU A 413 -19.70 2.75 -10.03
N LEU A 414 -19.97 3.48 -8.94
CA LEU A 414 -20.37 2.89 -7.65
C LEU A 414 -21.89 2.74 -7.53
N GLY A 415 -22.38 1.51 -7.68
CA GLY A 415 -23.73 1.08 -7.25
C GLY A 415 -23.73 0.24 -5.97
N SER A 416 -22.57 0.12 -5.30
CA SER A 416 -22.38 -0.59 -4.03
C SER A 416 -21.11 -0.11 -3.32
N LYS A 417 -20.83 -0.64 -2.13
CA LYS A 417 -19.58 -0.37 -1.40
C LYS A 417 -18.42 -1.20 -1.93
N LEU A 418 -17.25 -0.58 -2.04
CA LEU A 418 -15.99 -1.25 -2.38
C LEU A 418 -15.06 -1.30 -1.17
N MET A 419 -14.89 -2.47 -0.58
CA MET A 419 -14.01 -2.75 0.55
C MET A 419 -12.57 -2.91 0.06
N LEU A 420 -11.63 -2.12 0.58
CA LEU A 420 -10.23 -2.14 0.16
C LEU A 420 -9.38 -3.20 0.85
N GLY A 421 -9.67 -3.52 2.12
CA GLY A 421 -8.75 -4.28 2.96
C GLY A 421 -7.40 -3.57 3.05
N ASP A 422 -6.32 -4.28 2.69
CA ASP A 422 -4.95 -3.73 2.66
C ASP A 422 -4.51 -3.27 1.27
N TYR A 423 -5.42 -3.24 0.29
CA TYR A 423 -5.09 -2.97 -1.11
C TYR A 423 -5.38 -1.53 -1.52
N THR A 424 -4.55 -1.00 -2.42
CA THR A 424 -4.71 0.34 -2.98
C THR A 424 -5.58 0.29 -4.23
N LEU A 425 -6.58 1.18 -4.27
CA LEU A 425 -7.31 1.55 -5.46
C LEU A 425 -6.72 2.85 -6.01
N THR A 426 -6.14 2.81 -7.20
CA THR A 426 -5.65 4.02 -7.88
C THR A 426 -6.60 4.43 -8.99
N LEU A 427 -7.01 5.70 -9.00
CA LEU A 427 -7.66 6.33 -10.15
C LEU A 427 -6.60 7.12 -10.91
N GLN A 428 -6.43 6.82 -12.20
CA GLN A 428 -5.55 7.58 -13.07
C GLN A 428 -6.08 9.02 -13.21
N ARG A 429 -5.20 9.96 -13.56
CA ARG A 429 -5.59 11.31 -13.98
C ARG A 429 -6.78 11.29 -14.94
N ASP A 430 -7.73 12.20 -14.70
CA ASP A 430 -8.99 12.37 -15.42
C ASP A 430 -10.00 11.21 -15.28
N ALA A 431 -9.66 10.14 -14.53
CA ALA A 431 -10.62 9.10 -14.23
C ALA A 431 -11.74 9.65 -13.32
N THR A 432 -12.98 9.30 -13.65
CA THR A 432 -14.16 9.83 -12.97
C THR A 432 -14.69 8.87 -11.92
N VAL A 433 -15.32 9.40 -10.87
CA VAL A 433 -16.11 8.61 -9.92
C VAL A 433 -17.55 9.08 -9.94
N SER A 434 -18.49 8.15 -10.07
CA SER A 434 -19.93 8.48 -10.04
C SER A 434 -20.75 7.39 -9.32
N GLY A 435 -22.02 7.68 -9.06
CA GLY A 435 -22.90 6.80 -8.25
C GLY A 435 -22.68 6.88 -6.74
N VAL A 436 -21.79 7.76 -6.29
CA VAL A 436 -21.44 7.97 -4.88
C VAL A 436 -22.68 8.36 -4.06
N SER A 437 -22.86 7.70 -2.92
CA SER A 437 -23.91 8.01 -1.94
C SER A 437 -23.52 7.50 -0.55
N GLY A 438 -24.32 7.80 0.48
CA GLY A 438 -24.15 7.19 1.81
C GLY A 438 -24.27 5.66 1.84
N SER A 439 -24.70 5.03 0.74
CA SER A 439 -24.75 3.57 0.57
C SER A 439 -23.70 3.03 -0.41
N ASN A 440 -23.09 3.89 -1.23
CA ASN A 440 -22.15 3.52 -2.31
C ASN A 440 -20.88 4.37 -2.22
N TYR A 441 -19.82 3.81 -1.66
CA TYR A 441 -18.55 4.49 -1.43
C TYR A 441 -17.42 3.48 -1.24
N VAL A 442 -16.19 3.96 -1.22
CA VAL A 442 -14.99 3.15 -0.96
C VAL A 442 -14.79 3.02 0.55
N VAL A 443 -14.66 1.81 1.06
CA VAL A 443 -14.48 1.53 2.49
C VAL A 443 -13.03 1.16 2.76
N THR A 444 -12.36 1.93 3.61
CA THR A 444 -10.95 1.73 3.98
C THR A 444 -10.83 0.87 5.24
N ASN A 445 -11.34 -0.37 5.17
CA ASN A 445 -11.44 -1.32 6.28
C ASN A 445 -10.11 -2.05 6.60
N GLY A 446 -8.97 -1.41 6.35
CA GLY A 446 -7.63 -1.96 6.52
C GLY A 446 -6.56 -0.90 6.20
N LYS A 447 -5.41 -1.33 5.68
CA LYS A 447 -4.33 -0.42 5.27
C LYS A 447 -4.46 0.14 3.85
N GLY A 448 -5.44 -0.33 3.10
CA GLY A 448 -5.71 0.10 1.73
C GLY A 448 -6.11 1.57 1.65
N THR A 449 -5.69 2.21 0.56
CA THR A 449 -5.94 3.64 0.28
C THR A 449 -6.64 3.83 -1.06
N LEU A 450 -7.46 4.88 -1.16
CA LEU A 450 -7.92 5.41 -2.44
C LEU A 450 -6.92 6.49 -2.87
N ARG A 451 -6.31 6.29 -4.04
CA ARG A 451 -5.27 7.16 -4.58
C ARG A 451 -5.75 7.88 -5.84
N GLN A 452 -5.65 9.21 -5.89
CA GLN A 452 -6.07 10.00 -7.06
C GLN A 452 -5.16 11.21 -7.31
N SER A 453 -5.09 11.65 -8.57
CA SER A 453 -4.42 12.90 -8.93
C SER A 453 -5.28 14.10 -8.55
N VAL A 454 -4.66 15.12 -7.97
CA VAL A 454 -5.27 16.43 -7.70
C VAL A 454 -4.53 17.46 -8.55
N VAL A 455 -5.24 17.99 -9.54
CA VAL A 455 -4.70 18.96 -10.50
C VAL A 455 -4.80 20.37 -9.92
N ASN A 456 -3.81 21.22 -10.19
CA ASN A 456 -3.77 22.62 -9.76
C ASN A 456 -4.61 23.52 -10.68
N ASN A 457 -5.91 23.26 -10.69
CA ASN A 457 -6.91 23.94 -11.51
C ASN A 457 -8.11 24.44 -10.69
N ASP A 458 -7.94 24.62 -9.38
CA ASP A 458 -9.00 25.04 -8.44
C ASP A 458 -10.28 24.19 -8.52
N THR A 459 -10.14 22.90 -8.86
CA THR A 459 -11.26 21.93 -8.88
C THR A 459 -11.17 20.99 -7.69
N ASP A 460 -12.28 20.82 -6.97
CA ASP A 460 -12.39 19.84 -5.90
C ASP A 460 -12.34 18.41 -6.43
N VAL A 461 -11.38 17.63 -5.95
CA VAL A 461 -11.29 16.19 -6.21
C VAL A 461 -11.89 15.42 -5.05
N LEU A 462 -12.99 14.72 -5.30
CA LEU A 462 -13.72 13.92 -4.32
C LEU A 462 -13.01 12.57 -4.07
N TYR A 463 -12.76 12.28 -2.80
CA TYR A 463 -12.44 10.95 -2.29
C TYR A 463 -13.66 10.41 -1.55
N PRO A 464 -14.48 9.56 -2.18
CA PRO A 464 -15.69 9.02 -1.57
C PRO A 464 -15.34 7.85 -0.65
N VAL A 465 -14.66 8.16 0.46
CA VAL A 465 -14.15 7.18 1.41
C VAL A 465 -14.98 7.11 2.70
N GLY A 466 -14.84 6.00 3.42
CA GLY A 466 -15.40 5.80 4.75
C GLY A 466 -14.61 4.76 5.53
N ALA A 467 -14.53 4.91 6.86
CA ALA A 467 -13.78 4.00 7.72
C ALA A 467 -14.39 2.59 7.80
N SER A 468 -15.71 2.50 7.67
CA SER A 468 -16.47 1.26 7.77
C SER A 468 -17.67 1.28 6.83
N ALA A 469 -18.32 0.11 6.66
CA ALA A 469 -19.49 -0.06 5.81
C ALA A 469 -20.73 0.74 6.25
N SER A 470 -20.69 1.39 7.42
CA SER A 470 -21.75 2.25 7.95
C SER A 470 -21.34 3.71 8.12
N SER A 471 -20.13 4.09 7.70
CA SER A 471 -19.55 5.41 7.98
C SER A 471 -18.98 6.05 6.72
N TYR A 472 -19.85 6.70 5.93
CA TYR A 472 -19.41 7.52 4.80
C TYR A 472 -18.89 8.88 5.30
N THR A 473 -17.61 9.16 5.10
CA THR A 473 -16.92 10.36 5.63
C THR A 473 -15.92 10.89 4.59
N PRO A 474 -16.43 11.40 3.46
CA PRO A 474 -15.60 11.78 2.31
C PRO A 474 -14.72 13.00 2.61
N ILE A 475 -13.72 13.17 1.75
CA ILE A 475 -12.81 14.32 1.73
C ILE A 475 -12.71 14.86 0.31
N TRP A 476 -12.54 16.17 0.20
CA TRP A 476 -12.18 16.83 -1.05
C TRP A 476 -10.82 17.48 -0.88
N LEU A 477 -9.96 17.28 -1.88
CA LEU A 477 -8.68 17.95 -1.99
C LEU A 477 -8.73 18.85 -3.22
N LYS A 478 -8.25 20.07 -3.06
CA LYS A 478 -8.20 21.07 -4.12
C LYS A 478 -6.88 21.80 -4.03
N GLN A 479 -6.16 21.88 -5.14
CA GLN A 479 -5.02 22.78 -5.28
C GLN A 479 -5.48 24.07 -5.98
N PRO A 480 -4.84 25.23 -5.75
CA PRO A 480 -5.21 26.51 -6.37
C PRO A 480 -5.20 26.47 -7.91
N THR A 481 -5.33 27.61 -8.58
CA THR A 481 -4.97 27.69 -10.00
C THR A 481 -3.52 28.16 -10.10
N SER A 482 -2.73 27.53 -10.96
CA SER A 482 -1.37 27.96 -11.25
C SER A 482 -1.15 28.24 -12.73
N THR A 483 -0.36 29.27 -13.02
CA THR A 483 0.15 29.56 -14.37
C THR A 483 1.44 28.80 -14.69
N THR A 484 2.12 28.25 -13.68
CA THR A 484 3.21 27.27 -13.85
C THR A 484 2.57 25.94 -14.26
N ALA A 485 3.03 25.37 -15.37
CA ALA A 485 2.39 24.22 -15.98
C ALA A 485 2.74 22.90 -15.26
N ARG A 486 1.74 22.03 -15.06
CA ARG A 486 1.83 20.69 -14.42
C ARG A 486 2.40 20.63 -12.98
N ASN A 487 1.85 21.42 -12.08
CA ASN A 487 2.00 21.23 -10.64
C ASN A 487 0.84 20.44 -10.04
N GLU A 488 0.58 19.25 -10.57
CA GLU A 488 -0.34 18.28 -9.95
C GLU A 488 0.43 17.36 -8.99
N ASP A 489 -0.30 16.78 -8.04
CA ASP A 489 0.24 15.76 -7.15
C ASP A 489 -0.77 14.63 -7.00
N VAL A 490 -0.35 13.48 -6.48
CA VAL A 490 -1.22 12.34 -6.25
C VAL A 490 -1.28 12.07 -4.76
N PHE A 491 -2.50 11.95 -4.25
CA PHE A 491 -2.73 11.73 -2.83
C PHE A 491 -3.34 10.36 -2.58
N GLY A 492 -2.83 9.67 -1.58
CA GLY A 492 -3.47 8.52 -0.95
C GLY A 492 -4.38 8.98 0.19
N VAL A 493 -5.58 8.42 0.27
CA VAL A 493 -6.53 8.71 1.34
C VAL A 493 -7.08 7.42 1.94
N ARG A 494 -7.05 7.33 3.27
CA ARG A 494 -7.86 6.37 4.03
C ARG A 494 -8.38 6.99 5.33
N VAL A 495 -9.43 6.41 5.89
CA VAL A 495 -10.06 6.90 7.12
C VAL A 495 -10.02 5.82 8.20
N LEU A 496 -9.68 6.22 9.43
CA LEU A 496 -9.76 5.37 10.61
C LEU A 496 -10.99 5.71 11.45
N ASP A 497 -11.46 4.70 12.18
CA ASP A 497 -12.35 4.90 13.31
C ASP A 497 -11.55 5.53 14.46
N ASP A 498 -12.12 6.58 15.06
CA ASP A 498 -11.54 7.42 16.11
C ASP A 498 -10.42 8.39 15.68
N MET A 499 -10.21 9.38 16.55
CA MET A 499 -9.01 10.21 16.61
C MET A 499 -8.11 9.62 17.70
N TYR A 500 -6.81 9.62 17.48
CA TYR A 500 -5.84 9.07 18.43
C TYR A 500 -4.87 10.14 18.89
N SER A 501 -4.31 9.97 20.10
CA SER A 501 -3.33 10.93 20.62
C SER A 501 -1.97 10.87 19.91
N SER A 502 -1.70 9.77 19.21
CA SER A 502 -0.45 9.53 18.49
C SER A 502 -0.66 8.49 17.40
N TYR A 503 0.16 8.57 16.35
CA TYR A 503 0.17 7.62 15.23
C TYR A 503 1.60 7.14 15.00
N ASP A 504 1.76 5.86 14.67
CA ASP A 504 3.03 5.34 14.17
C ASP A 504 3.23 5.67 12.68
N ALA A 505 4.40 5.32 12.13
CA ALA A 505 4.73 5.55 10.71
C ALA A 505 3.78 4.82 9.74
N SER A 506 3.07 3.78 10.21
CA SER A 506 2.06 3.07 9.44
C SER A 506 0.67 3.67 9.57
N GLY A 507 0.52 4.81 10.26
CA GLY A 507 -0.75 5.48 10.54
C GLY A 507 -1.62 4.71 11.54
N THR A 508 -1.07 3.82 12.35
CA THR A 508 -1.84 3.12 13.39
C THR A 508 -1.91 3.96 14.65
N GLY A 509 -3.12 4.17 15.18
CA GLY A 509 -3.35 4.81 16.47
C GLY A 509 -3.77 3.79 17.54
N THR A 510 -3.35 3.98 18.78
CA THR A 510 -3.57 3.01 19.87
C THR A 510 -4.38 3.56 21.05
N LYS A 511 -4.45 4.89 21.21
CA LYS A 511 -5.15 5.56 22.32
C LYS A 511 -6.17 6.58 21.79
N PRO A 512 -7.46 6.19 21.68
CA PRO A 512 -8.52 7.09 21.22
C PRO A 512 -8.67 8.32 22.11
N VAL A 513 -8.94 9.46 21.48
CA VAL A 513 -9.35 10.72 22.11
C VAL A 513 -10.86 10.85 21.93
N THR A 514 -11.57 11.07 23.04
CA THR A 514 -13.04 11.00 23.08
C THR A 514 -13.72 12.31 23.48
N ASN A 515 -12.96 13.40 23.62
CA ASN A 515 -13.47 14.70 24.05
C ASN A 515 -13.22 15.79 23.00
N GLN A 516 -14.28 16.57 22.72
CA GLN A 516 -14.24 17.74 21.84
C GLN A 516 -13.71 17.48 20.43
N ASN A 517 -13.79 16.25 19.92
CA ASN A 517 -13.35 15.86 18.59
C ASN A 517 -14.43 15.12 17.80
N VAL A 518 -14.23 15.03 16.49
CA VAL A 518 -14.85 14.01 15.65
C VAL A 518 -14.06 12.72 15.80
N LYS A 519 -14.74 11.59 15.96
CA LYS A 519 -14.16 10.24 16.12
C LYS A 519 -13.71 9.68 14.78
N ARG A 520 -12.94 10.45 14.01
CA ARG A 520 -12.40 10.05 12.70
C ARG A 520 -11.02 10.65 12.50
N THR A 521 -10.17 9.89 11.84
CA THR A 521 -8.87 10.34 11.34
C THR A 521 -8.82 10.13 9.85
N TRP A 522 -8.53 11.18 9.07
CA TRP A 522 -8.23 11.07 7.65
C TRP A 522 -6.71 11.00 7.49
N LEU A 523 -6.21 9.84 7.13
CA LEU A 523 -4.82 9.67 6.75
C LEU A 523 -4.71 10.09 5.29
N VAL A 524 -3.99 11.18 5.08
CA VAL A 524 -3.69 11.70 3.75
C VAL A 524 -2.18 11.66 3.56
N ASP A 525 -1.73 11.02 2.51
CA ASP A 525 -0.34 10.97 2.08
C ASP A 525 -0.21 11.61 0.70
N GLU A 526 0.90 12.32 0.49
CA GLU A 526 1.28 12.83 -0.83
C GLU A 526 2.36 11.93 -1.42
N GLU A 527 2.27 11.66 -2.72
CA GLU A 527 3.23 10.81 -3.42
C GLU A 527 4.62 11.44 -3.46
N VAL A 528 4.67 12.76 -3.67
CA VAL A 528 5.92 13.52 -3.71
C VAL A 528 5.85 14.63 -2.68
N ALA A 529 6.66 14.51 -1.63
CA ALA A 529 6.68 15.48 -0.56
C ALA A 529 7.01 16.91 -1.05
N GLY A 530 6.18 17.88 -0.64
CA GLY A 530 6.33 19.29 -0.97
C GLY A 530 5.74 19.69 -2.34
N ASN A 531 5.72 21.00 -2.61
CA ASN A 531 5.15 21.61 -3.84
C ASN A 531 3.60 21.58 -3.94
N SER A 532 2.93 20.97 -2.97
CA SER A 532 1.46 21.02 -2.83
C SER A 532 1.02 22.14 -1.89
N ASP A 533 0.00 22.91 -2.28
CA ASP A 533 -0.75 23.84 -1.42
C ASP A 533 -2.22 23.46 -1.50
N VAL A 534 -2.67 22.62 -0.57
CA VAL A 534 -3.99 22.01 -0.64
C VAL A 534 -4.98 22.76 0.25
N THR A 535 -6.13 23.06 -0.35
CA THR A 535 -7.38 23.24 0.38
C THR A 535 -8.03 21.89 0.58
N MET A 536 -8.17 21.49 1.84
CA MET A 536 -8.81 20.25 2.26
C MET A 536 -10.20 20.55 2.81
N THR A 537 -11.20 19.79 2.37
CA THR A 537 -12.55 19.80 2.95
C THR A 537 -12.88 18.42 3.48
N LEU A 538 -13.18 18.33 4.78
CA LEU A 538 -13.58 17.09 5.46
C LEU A 538 -15.08 17.07 5.70
N GLN A 539 -15.72 15.90 5.53
CA GLN A 539 -17.11 15.67 5.93
C GLN A 539 -17.22 14.52 6.93
N TRP A 540 -18.02 14.72 7.98
CA TRP A 540 -18.33 13.68 8.97
C TRP A 540 -19.85 13.58 9.25
N ASN A 541 -20.25 12.51 9.92
CA ASN A 541 -21.62 12.34 10.38
C ASN A 541 -21.76 12.86 11.81
N GLY A 542 -22.90 13.44 12.17
CA GLY A 542 -23.15 13.95 13.53
C GLY A 542 -23.02 12.87 14.62
N ALA A 543 -23.21 11.60 14.28
CA ALA A 543 -22.98 10.47 15.19
C ALA A 543 -21.49 10.24 15.54
N ASP A 544 -20.59 10.79 14.72
CA ASP A 544 -19.14 10.70 14.90
C ASP A 544 -18.62 11.75 15.88
N GLU A 545 -19.45 12.71 16.28
CA GLU A 545 -19.06 13.74 17.24
C GLU A 545 -18.95 13.17 18.66
N ALA A 546 -17.93 13.60 19.39
CA ALA A 546 -17.82 13.34 20.82
C ALA A 546 -19.06 13.87 21.57
N THR A 547 -19.58 13.09 22.52
CA THR A 547 -20.76 13.42 23.32
C THR A 547 -20.41 13.57 24.80
N GLY A 548 -21.36 14.04 25.61
CA GLY A 548 -21.19 14.21 27.06
C GLY A 548 -20.67 15.59 27.47
N THR A 549 -20.17 15.70 28.71
CA THR A 549 -19.75 16.97 29.34
C THR A 549 -18.68 17.72 28.53
N TYR A 550 -17.82 16.99 27.81
CA TYR A 550 -16.82 17.54 26.90
C TYR A 550 -17.12 17.15 25.45
N GLY A 551 -18.38 17.31 25.04
CA GLY A 551 -18.83 17.04 23.68
C GLY A 551 -18.23 17.99 22.64
N PHE A 552 -18.33 17.60 21.37
CA PHE A 552 -17.85 18.40 20.24
C PHE A 552 -18.64 19.71 20.10
N VAL A 553 -17.92 20.82 19.92
CA VAL A 553 -18.51 22.15 19.74
C VAL A 553 -18.32 22.60 18.30
N ARG A 554 -19.33 22.36 17.45
CA ARG A 554 -19.30 22.69 16.01
C ARG A 554 -18.92 24.15 15.72
N ALA A 555 -19.36 25.10 16.54
CA ALA A 555 -19.06 26.53 16.36
C ALA A 555 -17.57 26.87 16.53
N LYS A 556 -16.79 25.98 17.16
CA LYS A 556 -15.36 26.13 17.43
C LYS A 556 -14.52 25.11 16.65
N SER A 557 -15.07 24.50 15.60
CA SER A 557 -14.38 23.45 14.87
C SER A 557 -13.24 23.98 14.00
N TYR A 558 -12.17 23.20 13.88
CA TYR A 558 -11.04 23.42 12.98
C TYR A 558 -10.45 22.07 12.54
N ILE A 559 -9.72 22.06 11.42
CA ILE A 559 -9.00 20.87 10.92
C ILE A 559 -7.57 20.92 11.45
N SER A 560 -7.18 19.93 12.24
CA SER A 560 -5.81 19.74 12.72
C SER A 560 -5.10 18.66 11.93
N HIS A 561 -3.78 18.78 11.80
CA HIS A 561 -2.90 17.73 11.28
C HIS A 561 -1.88 17.31 12.34
N TYR A 562 -1.45 16.05 12.33
CA TYR A 562 -0.53 15.49 13.31
C TYR A 562 0.91 15.55 12.78
N THR A 563 1.70 16.50 13.25
CA THR A 563 3.07 16.73 12.80
C THR A 563 4.02 16.88 13.99
N GLY A 564 5.24 16.34 13.88
CA GLY A 564 6.24 16.44 14.95
C GLY A 564 5.81 15.85 16.30
N GLY A 565 4.89 14.87 16.31
CA GLY A 565 4.37 14.26 17.52
C GLY A 565 3.22 15.01 18.19
N VAL A 566 2.73 16.10 17.59
CA VAL A 566 1.64 16.93 18.13
C VAL A 566 0.61 17.26 17.06
N PHE A 567 -0.63 17.57 17.48
CA PHE A 567 -1.60 18.18 16.58
C PHE A 567 -1.39 19.68 16.48
N ASP A 568 -1.34 20.20 15.27
CA ASP A 568 -1.32 21.64 15.08
C ASP A 568 -2.67 22.28 15.41
N GLN A 569 -2.62 23.59 15.68
CA GLN A 569 -3.81 24.40 15.87
C GLN A 569 -3.96 25.33 14.67
N ALA A 570 -4.78 24.94 13.71
CA ALA A 570 -5.17 25.84 12.63
C ALA A 570 -6.17 26.88 13.17
N ALA A 571 -5.82 28.16 13.06
CA ALA A 571 -6.71 29.29 13.31
C ALA A 571 -7.06 30.00 11.98
N PRO A 572 -8.27 30.53 11.82
CA PRO A 572 -9.36 30.60 12.81
C PRO A 572 -10.25 29.35 12.83
N ALA A 573 -10.79 29.04 14.01
CA ALA A 573 -11.92 28.11 14.13
C ALA A 573 -13.17 28.73 13.51
N SER A 574 -13.98 27.91 12.84
CA SER A 574 -15.24 28.33 12.22
C SER A 574 -16.34 27.31 12.47
N ALA A 575 -17.59 27.75 12.35
CA ALA A 575 -18.72 26.84 12.48
C ALA A 575 -18.74 25.82 11.34
N ALA A 576 -18.72 24.53 11.70
CA ALA A 576 -19.00 23.47 10.73
C ALA A 576 -20.38 23.68 10.10
N THR A 577 -20.47 23.52 8.79
CA THR A 577 -21.72 23.70 8.03
C THR A 577 -22.23 22.38 7.48
N GLY A 578 -23.50 22.27 7.12
CA GLY A 578 -24.06 21.03 6.59
C GLY A 578 -25.37 21.27 5.86
N SER A 579 -25.44 20.87 4.59
CA SER A 579 -26.66 20.97 3.78
C SER A 579 -27.56 19.73 3.89
N VAL A 580 -27.02 18.64 4.44
CA VAL A 580 -27.73 17.37 4.65
C VAL A 580 -27.85 17.14 6.15
N ALA A 581 -29.05 16.79 6.62
CA ALA A 581 -29.30 16.55 8.04
C ALA A 581 -28.35 15.46 8.60
N GLY A 582 -27.67 15.78 9.71
CA GLY A 582 -26.74 14.85 10.35
C GLY A 582 -25.39 14.71 9.64
N SER A 583 -25.06 15.55 8.66
CA SER A 583 -23.76 15.58 7.99
C SER A 583 -23.18 16.99 8.03
N TYR A 584 -21.90 17.10 8.36
CA TYR A 584 -21.21 18.37 8.55
C TYR A 584 -19.88 18.40 7.80
N LYS A 585 -19.46 19.60 7.38
CA LYS A 585 -18.25 19.87 6.61
C LYS A 585 -17.46 21.04 7.17
N LEU A 586 -16.16 20.99 6.94
CA LEU A 586 -15.22 22.06 7.27
C LEU A 586 -14.06 22.05 6.27
N SER A 587 -13.54 23.24 5.93
CA SER A 587 -12.43 23.39 5.00
C SER A 587 -11.24 24.10 5.66
N ARG A 588 -10.02 23.72 5.26
CA ARG A 588 -8.76 24.35 5.64
C ARG A 588 -7.88 24.51 4.41
N ALA A 589 -7.44 25.73 4.12
CA ALA A 589 -6.48 26.05 3.06
C ALA A 589 -5.04 26.09 3.59
N GLY A 590 -4.05 26.16 2.70
CA GLY A 590 -2.65 26.35 3.08
C GLY A 590 -1.95 25.08 3.58
N ILE A 591 -2.45 23.89 3.25
CA ILE A 591 -1.86 22.63 3.71
C ILE A 591 -0.73 22.24 2.77
N THR A 592 0.50 22.29 3.28
CA THR A 592 1.74 22.02 2.53
C THR A 592 2.52 20.82 3.04
N SER A 593 1.98 20.10 4.04
CA SER A 593 2.52 18.86 4.56
C SER A 593 1.39 17.94 5.02
N PHE A 594 1.49 16.66 4.70
CA PHE A 594 0.42 15.70 4.88
C PHE A 594 0.76 14.68 5.96
N SER A 595 -0.25 14.38 6.77
CA SER A 595 -0.15 13.55 7.97
C SER A 595 -1.56 13.11 8.38
N PRO A 596 -1.77 12.42 9.51
CA PRO A 596 -3.12 12.23 10.03
C PRO A 596 -3.84 13.56 10.27
N PHE A 597 -5.00 13.76 9.64
CA PHE A 597 -5.89 14.91 9.84
C PHE A 597 -7.10 14.54 10.68
N VAL A 598 -7.54 15.45 11.54
CA VAL A 598 -8.70 15.29 12.42
C VAL A 598 -9.50 16.58 12.48
N VAL A 599 -10.75 16.48 12.95
CA VAL A 599 -11.58 17.65 13.25
C VAL A 599 -11.71 17.77 14.77
N SER A 600 -11.26 18.91 15.30
CA SER A 600 -11.28 19.23 16.73
C SER A 600 -12.05 20.52 16.98
N SER A 601 -12.63 20.63 18.18
CA SER A 601 -13.21 21.86 18.73
C SER A 601 -12.55 22.29 20.03
N ASN A 602 -11.52 21.57 20.46
CA ASN A 602 -10.76 21.88 21.66
C ASN A 602 -9.80 23.05 21.35
N PRO A 603 -9.93 24.23 21.97
CA PRO A 603 -9.06 25.39 21.68
C PRO A 603 -7.63 25.24 22.24
N GLY A 604 -7.32 24.15 22.94
CA GLY A 604 -5.96 23.80 23.33
C GLY A 604 -5.45 22.65 22.48
N THR A 605 -4.17 22.69 22.13
CA THR A 605 -3.41 21.50 21.74
C THR A 605 -3.85 20.32 22.59
N VAL A 606 -4.08 19.18 21.95
CA VAL A 606 -4.34 17.90 22.63
C VAL A 606 -3.06 17.55 23.39
N LEU A 607 -2.87 18.17 24.54
CA LEU A 607 -1.87 17.80 25.51
C LEU A 607 -2.69 17.28 26.69
N PRO A 608 -2.91 15.96 26.76
CA PRO A 608 -3.16 15.35 28.04
C PRO A 608 -2.05 15.83 28.98
N VAL A 609 -2.37 16.12 30.25
CA VAL A 609 -1.31 15.98 31.25
C VAL A 609 -0.90 14.52 31.21
N GLU A 610 0.26 14.24 30.62
CA GLU A 610 0.80 12.90 30.57
C GLU A 610 1.51 12.64 31.89
N LEU A 611 0.73 12.16 32.85
CA LEU A 611 1.27 11.51 34.03
C LEU A 611 2.07 10.29 33.55
N VAL A 612 3.40 10.40 33.60
CA VAL A 612 4.32 9.37 33.08
C VAL A 612 4.21 8.10 33.91
N ALA A 613 4.16 8.26 35.23
CA ALA A 613 3.98 7.16 36.18
C ALA A 613 3.59 7.72 37.56
N PHE A 614 2.80 6.94 38.30
CA PHE A 614 2.58 7.12 39.75
C PHE A 614 2.99 5.82 40.46
N SER A 615 3.74 5.96 41.54
CA SER A 615 4.19 4.84 42.37
C SER A 615 4.06 5.21 43.84
N ALA A 616 3.82 4.22 44.68
CA ALA A 616 3.84 4.36 46.13
C ALA A 616 4.56 3.16 46.73
N GLN A 617 5.54 3.41 47.60
CA GLN A 617 6.34 2.36 48.22
C GLN A 617 6.49 2.62 49.72
N ARG A 618 6.42 1.54 50.51
CA ARG A 618 6.59 1.63 51.96
C ARG A 618 8.07 1.65 52.32
N THR A 619 8.47 2.63 53.12
CA THR A 619 9.83 2.82 53.64
C THR A 619 9.76 2.97 55.15
N GLY A 620 9.98 1.87 55.88
CA GLY A 620 9.76 1.82 57.33
C GLY A 620 8.28 1.95 57.69
N ALA A 621 7.96 2.88 58.60
CA ALA A 621 6.58 3.18 59.02
C ALA A 621 5.79 3.96 57.95
N ALA A 622 6.47 4.76 57.12
CA ALA A 622 5.87 5.68 56.17
C ALA A 622 5.71 5.09 54.76
N VAL A 623 4.88 5.73 53.94
CA VAL A 623 4.75 5.43 52.50
C VAL A 623 5.19 6.64 51.68
N THR A 624 6.12 6.43 50.76
CA THR A 624 6.58 7.45 49.81
C THR A 624 5.84 7.28 48.49
N ALA A 625 5.06 8.28 48.11
CA ALA A 625 4.46 8.41 46.79
C ALA A 625 5.39 9.23 45.89
N ALA A 626 5.62 8.78 44.67
CA ALA A 626 6.47 9.45 43.68
C ALA A 626 5.81 9.41 42.30
N TRP A 627 5.84 10.54 41.60
CA TRP A 627 5.34 10.65 40.24
C TRP A 627 6.13 11.63 39.40
N ALA A 628 5.95 11.52 38.08
CA ALA A 628 6.50 12.45 37.12
C ALA A 628 5.45 12.83 36.08
N THR A 629 5.49 14.09 35.66
CA THR A 629 4.70 14.62 34.55
C THR A 629 5.63 14.89 33.37
N ALA A 630 5.23 14.53 32.15
CA ALA A 630 5.98 14.91 30.95
C ALA A 630 5.74 16.39 30.61
N SER A 631 4.52 16.85 30.84
CA SER A 631 4.08 18.25 30.74
C SER A 631 2.88 18.50 31.65
N GLU A 632 2.70 19.73 32.09
CA GLU A 632 1.58 20.22 32.90
C GLU A 632 0.89 21.39 32.19
N LYS A 633 -0.43 21.51 32.34
CA LYS A 633 -1.18 22.66 31.82
C LYS A 633 -2.21 23.10 32.84
N ASN A 634 -2.10 24.35 33.28
CA ASN A 634 -2.95 24.95 34.30
C ASN A 634 -3.09 24.10 35.56
N ASN A 635 -2.10 23.27 35.89
CA ASN A 635 -2.15 22.39 37.05
C ASN A 635 -1.93 23.22 38.32
N ASP A 636 -2.94 23.27 39.19
CA ASP A 636 -2.87 23.99 40.46
C ASP A 636 -2.13 23.13 41.49
N TYR A 637 -2.53 21.87 41.66
CA TYR A 637 -1.91 20.94 42.60
C TYR A 637 -2.24 19.48 42.35
N PHE A 638 -1.41 18.61 42.92
CA PHE A 638 -1.70 17.20 43.10
C PHE A 638 -2.13 16.93 44.55
N THR A 639 -3.14 16.07 44.70
CA THR A 639 -3.58 15.50 45.97
C THR A 639 -3.21 14.02 45.99
N VAL A 640 -2.43 13.60 46.97
CA VAL A 640 -2.21 12.17 47.23
C VAL A 640 -3.36 11.68 48.09
N GLU A 641 -4.03 10.64 47.62
CA GLU A 641 -5.17 10.06 48.32
C GLU A 641 -4.88 8.61 48.71
N ARG A 642 -5.30 8.23 49.91
CA ARG A 642 -5.12 6.90 50.50
C ARG A 642 -6.47 6.25 50.78
N SER A 643 -6.55 4.94 50.60
CA SER A 643 -7.70 4.12 50.95
C SER A 643 -7.26 2.85 51.67
N LEU A 644 -8.10 2.32 52.57
CA LEU A 644 -7.89 1.03 53.24
C LEU A 644 -8.69 -0.12 52.62
N ASP A 645 -9.72 0.21 51.85
CA ASP A 645 -10.62 -0.75 51.19
C ASP A 645 -10.51 -0.70 49.65
N GLY A 646 -9.74 0.24 49.11
CA GLY A 646 -9.59 0.47 47.67
C GLY A 646 -10.79 1.19 47.03
N VAL A 647 -11.77 1.62 47.83
CA VAL A 647 -13.03 2.24 47.38
C VAL A 647 -13.16 3.66 47.93
N GLN A 648 -13.05 3.83 49.24
CA GLN A 648 -13.14 5.14 49.91
C GLN A 648 -11.74 5.72 50.08
N PHE A 649 -11.47 6.81 49.37
CA PHE A 649 -10.18 7.50 49.38
C PHE A 649 -10.26 8.79 50.20
N VAL A 650 -9.28 8.99 51.08
CA VAL A 650 -9.09 10.21 51.87
C VAL A 650 -7.83 10.94 51.42
N ALA A 651 -7.86 12.26 51.34
CA ALA A 651 -6.69 13.06 51.02
C ALA A 651 -5.67 13.00 52.18
N VAL A 652 -4.43 12.64 51.86
CA VAL A 652 -3.33 12.55 52.85
C VAL A 652 -2.23 13.58 52.60
N GLY A 653 -2.21 14.21 51.42
CA GLY A 653 -1.23 15.24 51.09
C GLY A 653 -1.62 16.07 49.89
N LYS A 654 -1.12 17.30 49.82
CA LYS A 654 -1.30 18.22 48.70
C LYS A 654 0.05 18.82 48.32
N ILE A 655 0.43 18.73 47.05
CA ILE A 655 1.68 19.26 46.50
C ILE A 655 1.32 20.21 45.36
N ALA A 656 1.85 21.44 45.38
CA ALA A 656 1.63 22.41 44.31
C ALA A 656 2.16 21.89 42.97
N GLY A 657 1.39 22.12 41.92
CA GLY A 657 1.79 21.87 40.54
C GLY A 657 2.72 22.96 40.01
N ALA A 658 3.28 22.74 38.82
CA ALA A 658 4.09 23.73 38.11
C ALA A 658 3.24 24.70 37.25
N GLY A 659 1.91 24.68 37.38
CA GLY A 659 1.02 25.47 36.53
C GLY A 659 0.99 24.93 35.09
N SER A 660 1.53 25.72 34.16
CA SER A 660 1.70 25.31 32.75
C SER A 660 3.18 25.15 32.45
N SER A 661 3.60 23.92 32.14
CA SER A 661 4.98 23.58 31.87
C SER A 661 5.10 22.49 30.81
N THR A 662 6.00 22.67 29.84
CA THR A 662 6.33 21.67 28.82
C THR A 662 7.57 20.84 29.19
N THR A 663 8.17 21.10 30.36
CA THR A 663 9.33 20.36 30.86
C THR A 663 8.90 19.29 31.83
N ARG A 664 9.61 18.15 31.81
CA ARG A 664 9.36 17.05 32.75
C ARG A 664 9.62 17.49 34.19
N HIS A 665 8.63 17.28 35.07
CA HIS A 665 8.76 17.52 36.50
C HIS A 665 8.65 16.22 37.30
N GLN A 666 9.34 16.17 38.44
CA GLN A 666 9.32 15.03 39.35
C GLN A 666 8.87 15.51 40.74
N TYR A 667 7.97 14.75 41.33
CA TYR A 667 7.38 15.07 42.61
C TYR A 667 7.44 13.87 43.54
N THR A 668 7.54 14.16 44.83
CA THR A 668 7.49 13.15 45.89
C THR A 668 6.66 13.67 47.05
N PHE A 669 5.98 12.75 47.73
CA PHE A 669 5.23 13.01 48.95
C PHE A 669 5.41 11.84 49.91
N VAL A 670 5.58 12.12 51.20
CA VAL A 670 5.74 11.10 52.23
C VAL A 670 4.56 11.14 53.18
N ASP A 671 3.77 10.07 53.17
CA ASP A 671 2.70 9.82 54.12
C ASP A 671 3.30 9.20 55.40
N GLN A 672 3.57 10.06 56.38
CA GLN A 672 4.12 9.66 57.69
C GLN A 672 3.09 8.95 58.58
N GLU A 673 1.81 9.12 58.29
CA GLU A 673 0.70 8.53 59.05
C GLU A 673 0.11 7.31 58.33
N ALA A 674 0.89 6.69 57.44
CA ALA A 674 0.48 5.51 56.70
C ALA A 674 0.18 4.34 57.66
N PRO A 675 -1.04 3.75 57.63
CA PRO A 675 -1.37 2.64 58.51
C PRO A 675 -0.45 1.45 58.29
N ALA A 676 -0.25 0.67 59.35
CA ALA A 676 0.59 -0.53 59.32
C ALA A 676 -0.02 -1.68 58.49
N THR A 677 -1.25 -1.55 58.01
CA THR A 677 -1.95 -2.56 57.19
C THR A 677 -1.73 -2.34 55.70
N LEU A 678 -2.31 -3.22 54.87
CA LEU A 678 -2.46 -2.98 53.44
C LEU A 678 -3.15 -1.62 53.21
N ALA A 679 -2.66 -0.85 52.24
CA ALA A 679 -3.23 0.43 51.86
C ALA A 679 -3.15 0.63 50.34
N TYR A 680 -4.06 1.44 49.80
CA TYR A 680 -4.13 1.78 48.37
C TYR A 680 -3.91 3.27 48.22
N TYR A 681 -3.13 3.67 47.21
CA TYR A 681 -2.83 5.06 46.94
C TYR A 681 -3.21 5.42 45.50
N ARG A 682 -3.68 6.64 45.30
CA ARG A 682 -3.83 7.24 43.97
C ARG A 682 -3.46 8.72 44.03
N LEU A 683 -3.18 9.28 42.87
CA LEU A 683 -2.98 10.70 42.68
C LEU A 683 -4.24 11.32 42.08
N ARG A 684 -4.69 12.44 42.64
CA ARG A 684 -5.70 13.31 42.05
C ARG A 684 -5.04 14.62 41.66
N GLN A 685 -4.97 14.91 40.37
CA GLN A 685 -4.58 16.21 39.86
C GLN A 685 -5.77 17.16 39.93
N THR A 686 -5.54 18.41 40.29
CA THR A 686 -6.52 19.50 40.24
C THR A 686 -5.95 20.68 39.48
N ASP A 687 -6.64 21.09 38.43
CA ASP A 687 -6.29 22.26 37.63
C ASP A 687 -6.80 23.57 38.28
N LEU A 688 -6.30 24.72 37.82
CA LEU A 688 -6.66 26.06 38.32
C LEU A 688 -8.15 26.39 38.21
N ASP A 689 -8.86 25.70 37.32
CA ASP A 689 -10.32 25.83 37.14
C ASP A 689 -11.12 24.84 38.02
N GLY A 690 -10.43 24.01 38.81
CA GLY A 690 -11.03 23.00 39.70
C GLY A 690 -11.29 21.64 39.04
N THR A 691 -10.99 21.47 37.76
CA THR A 691 -11.10 20.17 37.06
C THR A 691 -10.12 19.16 37.66
N THR A 692 -10.54 17.90 37.80
CA THR A 692 -9.69 16.87 38.40
C THR A 692 -9.57 15.59 37.59
N ALA A 693 -8.36 15.04 37.54
CA ALA A 693 -8.03 13.76 36.90
C ALA A 693 -7.31 12.82 37.89
N TYR A 694 -7.44 11.51 37.71
CA TYR A 694 -6.87 10.51 38.63
C TYR A 694 -5.85 9.61 37.95
N SER A 695 -4.83 9.20 38.70
CA SER A 695 -3.93 8.11 38.31
C SER A 695 -4.59 6.74 38.47
N THR A 696 -3.92 5.70 37.98
CA THR A 696 -4.18 4.33 38.43
C THR A 696 -3.94 4.21 39.94
N VAL A 697 -4.65 3.28 40.59
CA VAL A 697 -4.47 2.96 42.01
C VAL A 697 -3.27 2.02 42.18
N VAL A 698 -2.40 2.32 43.15
CA VAL A 698 -1.24 1.52 43.52
C VAL A 698 -1.46 0.90 44.89
N THR A 699 -1.25 -0.41 45.00
CA THR A 699 -1.36 -1.15 46.26
C THR A 699 -0.02 -1.16 47.00
N VAL A 700 -0.05 -0.82 48.29
CA VAL A 700 1.10 -0.82 49.19
C VAL A 700 0.86 -1.83 50.31
N GLY A 701 1.76 -2.81 50.44
CA GLY A 701 1.68 -3.86 51.46
C GLY A 701 1.72 -3.32 52.90
N ALA A 702 1.29 -4.14 53.86
CA ALA A 702 1.38 -3.87 55.29
C ALA A 702 2.83 -3.64 55.78
N LEU A 703 3.00 -2.93 56.90
CA LEU A 703 4.26 -2.89 57.62
C LEU A 703 4.67 -4.32 57.95
N ARG A 704 5.85 -4.69 57.47
CA ARG A 704 6.46 -5.94 57.89
C ARG A 704 7.04 -5.70 59.28
N SER A 705 6.40 -6.22 60.32
CA SER A 705 7.11 -6.50 61.58
C SER A 705 8.32 -7.35 61.23
N ALA A 706 9.50 -7.01 61.74
CA ALA A 706 10.71 -7.79 61.53
C ALA A 706 10.47 -9.24 61.99
N ALA A 707 10.19 -10.13 61.05
CA ALA A 707 9.84 -11.51 61.31
C ALA A 707 11.07 -12.28 61.78
N GLY A 708 10.93 -13.01 62.90
CA GLY A 708 11.75 -14.20 63.12
C GLY A 708 11.43 -15.20 62.01
N ASN A 709 12.40 -15.53 61.17
CA ASN A 709 12.21 -16.49 60.09
C ASN A 709 12.03 -17.91 60.64
N TRP A 710 11.22 -18.72 59.96
CA TRP A 710 11.26 -20.17 60.12
C TRP A 710 12.67 -20.66 59.77
N ALA A 711 13.33 -21.33 60.70
CA ALA A 711 14.67 -21.87 60.48
C ALA A 711 14.80 -23.25 61.10
N VAL A 712 15.43 -24.17 60.38
CA VAL A 712 15.87 -25.45 60.94
C VAL A 712 17.36 -25.32 61.28
N VAL A 713 17.74 -25.70 62.50
CA VAL A 713 19.12 -25.53 62.99
C VAL A 713 19.60 -26.83 63.66
N PRO A 714 20.84 -27.28 63.38
CA PRO A 714 21.72 -26.81 62.32
C PRO A 714 21.20 -27.21 60.94
N ASN A 715 21.38 -26.40 59.90
CA ASN A 715 21.04 -26.77 58.53
C ASN A 715 22.05 -26.17 57.55
N PRO A 716 22.92 -26.96 56.91
CA PRO A 716 22.98 -28.44 56.95
C PRO A 716 23.34 -29.04 58.33
N GLY A 717 22.96 -30.30 58.57
CA GLY A 717 23.21 -31.00 59.85
C GLY A 717 23.35 -32.52 59.72
N ASN A 718 23.77 -33.21 60.79
CA ASN A 718 24.13 -34.64 60.75
C ASN A 718 22.98 -35.59 61.19
N GLY A 719 21.75 -35.09 61.30
CA GLY A 719 20.57 -35.91 61.59
C GLY A 719 19.67 -35.38 62.70
N LEU A 720 20.18 -34.65 63.69
CA LEU A 720 19.36 -34.03 64.74
C LEU A 720 19.10 -32.56 64.41
N PHE A 721 17.83 -32.19 64.34
CA PHE A 721 17.39 -30.87 63.88
C PHE A 721 16.37 -30.24 64.83
N GLN A 722 16.42 -28.92 64.96
CA GLN A 722 15.43 -28.14 65.71
C GLN A 722 14.76 -27.11 64.79
N LEU A 723 13.43 -27.04 64.83
CA LEU A 723 12.66 -25.99 64.18
C LEU A 723 12.56 -24.76 65.10
N ARG A 724 12.99 -23.60 64.60
CA ARG A 724 12.74 -22.27 65.16
C ARG A 724 11.53 -21.67 64.47
N THR A 725 10.53 -21.29 65.26
CA THR A 725 9.28 -20.69 64.78
C THR A 725 9.27 -19.18 65.02
N PRO A 726 8.55 -18.40 64.21
CA PRO A 726 8.24 -17.02 64.53
C PRO A 726 7.46 -16.93 65.86
N VAL A 727 7.64 -15.83 66.61
CA VAL A 727 7.06 -15.64 67.95
C VAL A 727 5.52 -15.63 67.94
N ASP A 728 4.91 -15.21 66.83
CA ASP A 728 3.45 -15.02 66.71
C ASP A 728 2.76 -16.11 65.87
N VAL A 729 3.39 -17.26 65.66
CA VAL A 729 2.82 -18.35 64.86
C VAL A 729 2.73 -19.66 65.65
N THR A 730 1.51 -20.16 65.79
CA THR A 730 1.25 -21.47 66.40
C THR A 730 1.41 -22.56 65.34
N LEU A 731 2.28 -23.54 65.62
CA LEU A 731 2.41 -24.74 64.79
C LEU A 731 1.24 -25.70 65.10
N LEU A 732 0.43 -26.01 64.09
CA LEU A 732 -0.70 -26.93 64.20
C LEU A 732 -0.30 -28.38 63.88
N SER A 733 0.57 -28.59 62.89
CA SER A 733 1.19 -29.88 62.58
C SER A 733 2.47 -29.72 61.76
N GLY A 734 3.39 -30.69 61.83
CA GLY A 734 4.62 -30.70 61.04
C GLY A 734 5.05 -32.09 60.60
N GLU A 735 5.39 -32.26 59.32
CA GLU A 735 5.76 -33.54 58.71
C GLU A 735 6.99 -33.38 57.82
N VAL A 736 7.94 -34.31 57.90
CA VAL A 736 9.18 -34.32 57.11
C VAL A 736 9.06 -35.36 56.01
N TYR A 737 9.38 -34.95 54.79
CA TYR A 737 9.39 -35.80 53.60
C TYR A 737 10.78 -35.89 52.99
N ASN A 738 11.14 -37.06 52.46
CA ASN A 738 12.34 -37.21 51.63
C ASN A 738 12.10 -36.66 50.20
N SER A 739 13.13 -36.65 49.37
CA SER A 739 13.06 -36.13 47.99
C SER A 739 12.11 -36.88 47.05
N VAL A 740 11.67 -38.09 47.41
CA VAL A 740 10.67 -38.88 46.66
C VAL A 740 9.26 -38.75 47.24
N GLY A 741 9.05 -37.86 48.22
CA GLY A 741 7.73 -37.57 48.79
C GLY A 741 7.23 -38.56 49.84
N THR A 742 8.08 -39.46 50.34
CA THR A 742 7.75 -40.34 51.46
C THR A 742 7.93 -39.60 52.79
N ARG A 743 6.94 -39.71 53.68
CA ARG A 743 7.00 -39.16 55.03
C ARG A 743 7.96 -39.96 55.90
N VAL A 744 8.98 -39.31 56.46
CA VAL A 744 10.06 -39.95 57.23
C VAL A 744 10.06 -39.56 58.71
N ALA A 745 9.45 -38.45 59.08
CA ALA A 745 9.28 -38.03 60.48
C ALA A 745 8.06 -37.09 60.63
N ALA A 746 7.61 -36.89 61.86
CA ALA A 746 6.66 -35.84 62.22
C ALA A 746 7.10 -35.12 63.49
N LEU A 747 6.71 -33.85 63.59
CA LEU A 747 7.08 -32.98 64.70
C LEU A 747 5.98 -33.00 65.76
N PRO A 748 6.33 -33.06 67.06
CA PRO A 748 5.36 -32.88 68.13
C PRO A 748 4.80 -31.44 68.09
N THR A 749 3.50 -31.31 68.31
CA THR A 749 2.75 -30.05 68.24
C THR A 749 2.80 -29.23 69.54
N THR A 750 3.45 -29.77 70.58
CA THR A 750 3.65 -29.10 71.87
C THR A 750 5.10 -29.30 72.35
N GLY A 751 5.74 -28.23 72.85
CA GLY A 751 7.15 -28.24 73.29
C GLY A 751 8.18 -27.86 72.21
N LEU A 752 9.47 -27.94 72.54
CA LEU A 752 10.57 -27.64 71.61
C LEU A 752 10.54 -28.64 70.43
N SER A 753 10.21 -28.15 69.23
CA SER A 753 10.00 -28.95 68.02
C SER A 753 11.31 -29.45 67.40
N SER A 754 11.92 -30.45 68.04
CA SER A 754 13.06 -31.20 67.50
C SER A 754 12.60 -32.43 66.71
N PHE A 755 13.38 -32.84 65.71
CA PHE A 755 13.14 -34.05 64.92
C PHE A 755 14.46 -34.72 64.52
N ASP A 756 14.40 -36.04 64.39
CA ASP A 756 15.56 -36.91 64.17
C ASP A 756 15.48 -37.60 62.80
N LEU A 757 16.50 -37.38 61.98
CA LEU A 757 16.74 -37.98 60.67
C LEU A 757 18.04 -38.81 60.66
N THR A 758 18.64 -39.14 61.80
CA THR A 758 19.88 -39.93 61.90
C THR A 758 19.78 -41.27 61.17
N GLN A 759 18.62 -41.94 61.24
CA GLN A 759 18.36 -43.21 60.56
C GLN A 759 17.98 -43.07 59.07
N GLN A 760 17.89 -41.84 58.55
CA GLN A 760 17.57 -41.58 57.15
C GLN A 760 18.85 -41.36 56.33
N PRO A 761 18.91 -41.65 55.02
CA PRO A 761 20.10 -41.38 54.21
C PRO A 761 20.51 -39.89 54.19
N SER A 762 21.77 -39.59 53.86
CA SER A 762 22.17 -38.20 53.56
C SER A 762 21.41 -37.68 52.35
N GLY A 763 20.93 -36.44 52.40
CA GLY A 763 20.08 -35.91 51.33
C GLY A 763 19.23 -34.70 51.73
N MET A 764 18.39 -34.26 50.78
CA MET A 764 17.48 -33.13 50.96
C MET A 764 16.11 -33.62 51.42
N TYR A 765 15.59 -32.98 52.46
CA TYR A 765 14.29 -33.21 53.04
C TYR A 765 13.45 -31.93 53.02
N VAL A 766 12.13 -32.08 52.92
CA VAL A 766 11.18 -30.97 52.99
C VAL A 766 10.32 -31.15 54.22
N LEU A 767 10.35 -30.15 55.11
CA LEU A 767 9.46 -30.04 56.24
C LEU A 767 8.21 -29.26 55.80
N ARG A 768 7.04 -29.89 55.86
CA ARG A 768 5.74 -29.27 55.62
C ARG A 768 5.07 -28.96 56.95
N LEU A 769 4.63 -27.72 57.12
CA LEU A 769 4.10 -27.20 58.37
C LEU A 769 2.71 -26.64 58.13
N GLN A 770 1.74 -27.03 58.94
CA GLN A 770 0.45 -26.36 59.03
C GLN A 770 0.49 -25.41 60.20
N THR A 771 0.18 -24.13 59.98
CA THR A 771 0.26 -23.10 61.01
C THR A 771 -1.07 -22.35 61.14
N SER A 772 -1.23 -21.58 62.22
CA SER A 772 -2.38 -20.68 62.40
C SER A 772 -2.51 -19.62 61.29
N GLN A 773 -1.45 -19.39 60.51
CA GLN A 773 -1.41 -18.41 59.42
C GLN A 773 -1.40 -19.07 58.02
N GLY A 774 -1.57 -20.40 57.95
CA GLY A 774 -1.58 -21.17 56.69
C GLY A 774 -0.40 -22.15 56.56
N PRO A 775 -0.37 -22.94 55.46
CA PRO A 775 0.69 -23.91 55.22
C PRO A 775 2.01 -23.24 54.82
N THR A 776 3.13 -23.75 55.31
CA THR A 776 4.48 -23.32 54.91
C THR A 776 5.43 -24.52 54.78
N THR A 777 6.55 -24.33 54.07
CA THR A 777 7.56 -25.38 53.89
C THR A 777 8.96 -24.87 54.16
N VAL A 778 9.79 -25.73 54.75
CA VAL A 778 11.20 -25.43 55.05
C VAL A 778 12.08 -26.56 54.54
N ARG A 779 13.17 -26.21 53.85
CA ARG A 779 14.14 -27.18 53.34
C ARG A 779 15.14 -27.56 54.44
N VAL A 780 15.45 -28.84 54.54
CA VAL A 780 16.45 -29.41 55.46
C VAL A 780 17.47 -30.22 54.66
N VAL A 781 18.75 -30.05 54.95
CA VAL A 781 19.85 -30.79 54.32
C VAL A 781 20.54 -31.62 55.40
N LYS A 782 20.51 -32.94 55.22
CA LYS A 782 21.29 -33.88 56.04
C LYS A 782 22.56 -34.27 55.29
N ASN A 783 23.72 -34.03 55.91
CA ASN A 783 25.02 -34.45 55.40
C ASN A 783 25.27 -35.93 55.64
#